data_AF-A0A534W7R4-F1
#
_entry.id   AF-A0A534W7R4-F1
#
_cell.length_a   1.000
_cell.length_b   1.000
_cell.length_c   1.000
_cell.angle_alpha   90.00
_cell.angle_beta   90.00
_cell.angle_gamma   90.00
#
_symmetry.space_group_name_H-M   'P 1'
#
loop_
_entity.id
_entity.type
_entity.pdbx_description
1 polymer ?
#
loop_
_entity_poly.entity_id
_entity_poly.type
_entity_poly.pdbx_seq_one_letter_code
_entity_poly.pdbx_strand_id
1 'polypeptide(L)'
;MATTPAFSPEVFLARRAEVLRRMREMAPGRSVAVFPATPVATRNHDVEHPYRADSDLFWLTGFEEPEAVAVLSTEGKPLTLFVRPRDREREVWTGRRAGVDGATAAFGADQAFTIDELDKELPALLGSAGTLFYRLGAVDPAFDARIARTLQMLRMRSRAGAAAPPRLEDPGQIVHELRLRKSPEELRALRKAVELTRKAHLAAMAAGQPGSHEYELQALLEREFRGGGGRGWGYYPIVAAGANATVLHYNDNSDPIREGDLVLIDAGAEAASCSRACGTSLRRKCAATTRRQRRAPPWTRVASLDSPTSNRAARCGRSSRTATCGCCSSAPGPGGPPRLRGSAGRSRRTWPPSASRRWRGNACARRASSFLVDFAATFAEFPRRLLAGGGQAGGSLVRSTIALLIAASAPQQPTTVIQPKARALIADLGPPPALPPPEGPVLPLPMALTLARTNSPDLKVLAERVVQARNDVSRAWAQLKPTLTGTGSYTHNSVGPPVFIAVPSTTPGAPPFIETVEGSPNTVAGALGLQVPIFNGRVFPAIATAWQRVDVARLDEAQQRQELLLAVASTYYSGVQLLELAKVAFRTAENTRDHAIAAARPGETLDALHEGAVRILTEGMVRLGLLAGDVDQLIKDNAYRRYYMHRTSHWLGLDVHDAGDYRGRDGGPRRLEPGMVFTVEPGLYVAPDDDKAPPELRGVGIRIEDDILVTEGGHQNLTAEIPRTLDAVEAAARR
;
A
#
# COMPACT_ATOMS: atom_id res chain seq x y z
N MET A 1 -5.89 -2.85 -43.64
CA MET A 1 -6.22 -4.28 -43.73
C MET A 1 -7.64 -4.50 -43.19
N ALA A 2 -8.21 -5.68 -43.40
CA ALA A 2 -9.47 -6.11 -42.78
C ALA A 2 -9.24 -6.50 -41.31
N THR A 3 -10.32 -6.83 -40.59
CA THR A 3 -10.26 -7.62 -39.36
C THR A 3 -9.86 -9.07 -39.72
N THR A 4 -8.95 -9.66 -38.93
CA THR A 4 -8.32 -10.97 -39.15
C THR A 4 -8.44 -11.77 -37.86
N PRO A 5 -8.75 -13.08 -37.89
CA PRO A 5 -8.90 -13.89 -36.68
C PRO A 5 -7.60 -14.08 -35.90
N ALA A 6 -7.73 -14.29 -34.59
CA ALA A 6 -6.64 -14.46 -33.61
C ALA A 6 -5.73 -15.68 -33.83
N PHE A 7 -6.31 -16.74 -34.39
CA PHE A 7 -5.64 -17.98 -34.78
C PHE A 7 -5.94 -18.23 -36.27
N SER A 8 -5.28 -19.21 -36.89
CA SER A 8 -5.59 -19.55 -38.28
C SER A 8 -7.02 -20.12 -38.39
N PRO A 9 -7.72 -19.94 -39.52
CA PRO A 9 -9.14 -20.32 -39.65
C PRO A 9 -9.42 -21.80 -39.36
N GLU A 10 -8.45 -22.67 -39.58
CA GLU A 10 -8.53 -24.12 -39.35
C GLU A 10 -8.72 -24.45 -37.87
N VAL A 11 -8.16 -23.65 -36.95
CA VAL A 11 -8.32 -23.81 -35.49
C VAL A 11 -9.78 -23.61 -35.11
N PHE A 12 -10.40 -22.54 -35.62
CA PHE A 12 -11.81 -22.26 -35.38
C PHE A 12 -12.73 -23.26 -36.08
N LEU A 13 -12.38 -23.70 -37.29
CA LEU A 13 -13.12 -24.75 -38.01
C LEU A 13 -13.11 -26.07 -37.23
N ALA A 14 -11.97 -26.50 -36.70
CA ALA A 14 -11.86 -27.71 -35.88
C ALA A 14 -12.70 -27.63 -34.60
N ARG A 15 -12.66 -26.48 -33.90
CA ARG A 15 -13.51 -26.22 -32.73
C ARG A 15 -15.00 -26.32 -33.07
N ARG A 16 -15.45 -25.67 -34.15
CA ARG A 16 -16.85 -25.77 -34.62
C ARG A 16 -17.24 -27.20 -35.01
N ALA A 17 -16.36 -27.94 -35.67
CA ALA A 17 -16.62 -29.33 -36.06
C ALA A 17 -16.82 -30.25 -34.84
N GLU A 18 -16.00 -30.11 -33.79
CA GLU A 18 -16.12 -30.88 -32.54
C GLU A 18 -17.39 -30.48 -31.75
N VAL A 19 -17.73 -29.19 -31.70
CA VAL A 19 -19.00 -28.71 -31.10
C VAL A 19 -20.20 -29.29 -31.83
N LEU A 20 -20.21 -29.24 -33.18
CA LEU A 20 -21.27 -29.81 -34.01
C LEU A 20 -21.33 -31.35 -33.91
N ARG A 21 -20.20 -32.04 -33.64
CA ARG A 21 -20.19 -33.47 -33.35
C ARG A 21 -20.92 -33.75 -32.02
N ARG A 22 -20.54 -33.07 -30.93
CA ARG A 22 -21.17 -33.24 -29.61
C ARG A 22 -22.65 -32.84 -29.59
N MET A 23 -23.05 -31.81 -30.35
CA MET A 23 -24.47 -31.44 -30.51
C MET A 23 -25.29 -32.60 -31.09
N ARG A 24 -24.78 -33.32 -32.09
CA ARG A 24 -25.45 -34.51 -32.68
C ARG A 24 -25.50 -35.70 -31.71
N GLU A 25 -24.55 -35.81 -30.79
CA GLU A 25 -24.51 -36.87 -29.77
C GLU A 25 -25.46 -36.59 -28.61
N MET A 26 -25.60 -35.33 -28.18
CA MET A 26 -26.53 -34.92 -27.13
C MET A 26 -27.99 -34.84 -27.62
N ALA A 27 -28.21 -34.44 -28.87
CA ALA A 27 -29.54 -34.20 -29.43
C ALA A 27 -29.68 -34.84 -30.83
N PRO A 28 -30.48 -35.93 -30.97
CA PRO A 28 -30.68 -36.56 -32.27
C PRO A 28 -31.49 -35.67 -33.22
N GLY A 29 -31.04 -35.59 -34.48
CA GLY A 29 -31.63 -34.76 -35.53
C GLY A 29 -31.09 -33.32 -35.58
N ARG A 30 -31.75 -32.47 -36.38
CA ARG A 30 -31.37 -31.06 -36.55
C ARG A 30 -31.34 -30.32 -35.22
N SER A 31 -30.18 -29.77 -34.89
CA SER A 31 -29.95 -28.97 -33.70
C SER A 31 -29.19 -27.70 -34.08
N VAL A 32 -29.53 -26.59 -33.44
CA VAL A 32 -28.99 -25.26 -33.76
C VAL A 32 -28.51 -24.58 -32.48
N ALA A 33 -27.31 -24.02 -32.49
CA ALA A 33 -26.76 -23.25 -31.38
C ALA A 33 -26.68 -21.76 -31.75
N VAL A 34 -26.93 -20.87 -30.78
CA VAL A 34 -26.91 -19.42 -30.98
C VAL A 34 -26.01 -18.77 -29.93
N PHE A 35 -25.02 -18.01 -30.39
CA PHE A 35 -24.06 -17.27 -29.55
C PHE A 35 -24.13 -15.78 -29.93
N PRO A 36 -24.70 -14.91 -29.08
CA PRO A 36 -24.68 -13.46 -29.29
C PRO A 36 -23.33 -12.87 -28.85
N ALA A 37 -22.93 -11.77 -29.48
CA ALA A 37 -21.82 -10.94 -28.99
C ALA A 37 -22.24 -10.10 -27.77
N THR A 38 -21.27 -9.79 -26.90
CA THR A 38 -21.46 -8.85 -25.78
C THR A 38 -21.91 -7.47 -26.28
N PRO A 39 -22.85 -6.79 -25.60
CA PRO A 39 -23.13 -5.38 -25.86
C PRO A 39 -21.90 -4.48 -25.61
N VAL A 40 -21.85 -3.31 -26.25
CA VAL A 40 -20.80 -2.32 -25.96
C VAL A 40 -21.09 -1.64 -24.62
N ALA A 41 -20.10 -1.60 -23.73
CA ALA A 41 -20.23 -0.96 -22.42
C ALA A 41 -19.91 0.55 -22.51
N THR A 42 -20.88 1.40 -22.16
CA THR A 42 -20.66 2.86 -22.03
C THR A 42 -19.79 3.17 -20.82
N ARG A 43 -18.75 3.99 -21.01
CA ARG A 43 -17.90 4.53 -19.93
C ARG A 43 -18.48 5.84 -19.37
N ASN A 44 -18.77 6.80 -20.24
CA ASN A 44 -19.37 8.08 -19.87
C ASN A 44 -20.04 8.75 -21.08
N HIS A 45 -21.33 9.03 -20.99
CA HIS A 45 -22.11 9.67 -22.08
C HIS A 45 -21.97 8.91 -23.42
N ASP A 46 -21.24 9.46 -24.38
CA ASP A 46 -20.96 8.90 -25.72
C ASP A 46 -19.59 8.18 -25.81
N VAL A 47 -18.82 8.16 -24.73
CA VAL A 47 -17.53 7.44 -24.66
C VAL A 47 -17.77 5.99 -24.20
N GLU A 48 -17.30 5.05 -25.02
CA GLU A 48 -17.35 3.61 -24.78
C GLU A 48 -16.10 3.11 -24.04
N HIS A 49 -16.21 1.96 -23.38
CA HIS A 49 -15.04 1.17 -22.95
C HIS A 49 -14.41 0.46 -24.17
N PRO A 50 -13.10 0.12 -24.12
CA PRO A 50 -12.49 -0.76 -25.11
C PRO A 50 -13.27 -2.08 -25.22
N TYR A 51 -13.73 -2.42 -26.42
CA TYR A 51 -14.59 -3.58 -26.61
C TYR A 51 -13.85 -4.91 -26.42
N ARG A 52 -14.48 -5.82 -25.66
CA ARG A 52 -14.07 -7.21 -25.46
C ARG A 52 -15.26 -8.09 -25.87
N ALA A 53 -15.04 -8.95 -26.86
CA ALA A 53 -16.06 -9.86 -27.36
C ALA A 53 -16.42 -10.95 -26.34
N ASP A 54 -17.58 -11.59 -26.52
CA ASP A 54 -17.99 -12.77 -25.75
C ASP A 54 -16.98 -13.91 -25.96
N SER A 55 -16.62 -14.60 -24.88
CA SER A 55 -15.56 -15.61 -24.90
C SER A 55 -15.97 -16.91 -25.59
N ASP A 56 -17.25 -17.30 -25.59
CA ASP A 56 -17.71 -18.49 -26.33
C ASP A 56 -17.78 -18.19 -27.84
N LEU A 57 -18.37 -17.05 -28.24
CA LEU A 57 -18.39 -16.58 -29.63
C LEU A 57 -16.97 -16.42 -30.19
N PHE A 58 -16.08 -15.78 -29.43
CA PHE A 58 -14.69 -15.60 -29.80
C PHE A 58 -13.97 -16.95 -29.92
N TRP A 59 -14.15 -17.89 -28.98
CA TRP A 59 -13.53 -19.22 -29.08
C TRP A 59 -13.94 -19.99 -30.33
N LEU A 60 -15.20 -19.87 -30.76
CA LEU A 60 -15.78 -20.56 -31.91
C LEU A 60 -15.44 -19.94 -33.27
N THR A 61 -15.13 -18.64 -33.32
CA THR A 61 -15.09 -17.88 -34.59
C THR A 61 -13.86 -17.00 -34.76
N GLY A 62 -13.23 -16.56 -33.67
CA GLY A 62 -12.20 -15.52 -33.69
C GLY A 62 -12.74 -14.11 -33.97
N PHE A 63 -14.06 -13.94 -34.07
CA PHE A 63 -14.71 -12.69 -34.41
C PHE A 63 -14.81 -11.76 -33.18
N GLU A 64 -14.51 -10.48 -33.38
CA GLU A 64 -14.28 -9.52 -32.29
C GLU A 64 -15.03 -8.19 -32.41
N GLU A 65 -16.05 -8.09 -33.27
CA GLU A 65 -16.85 -6.88 -33.37
C GLU A 65 -18.17 -7.01 -32.58
N PRO A 66 -18.69 -5.89 -32.02
CA PRO A 66 -20.02 -5.88 -31.41
C PRO A 66 -21.12 -5.99 -32.46
N GLU A 67 -22.37 -6.18 -31.99
CA GLU A 67 -23.56 -6.34 -32.84
C GLU A 67 -23.39 -7.49 -33.85
N ALA A 68 -22.99 -8.65 -33.32
CA ALA A 68 -22.80 -9.88 -34.08
C ALA A 68 -23.45 -11.09 -33.40
N VAL A 69 -23.79 -12.12 -34.20
CA VAL A 69 -24.32 -13.40 -33.71
C VAL A 69 -23.73 -14.53 -34.54
N ALA A 70 -23.20 -15.55 -33.88
CA ALA A 70 -22.84 -16.81 -34.50
C ALA A 70 -23.97 -17.83 -34.30
N VAL A 71 -24.42 -18.44 -35.41
CA VAL A 71 -25.39 -19.54 -35.40
C VAL A 71 -24.73 -20.78 -35.98
N LEU A 72 -24.67 -21.85 -35.20
CA LEU A 72 -24.15 -23.15 -35.65
C LEU A 72 -25.30 -24.11 -35.91
N SER A 73 -25.23 -24.91 -36.98
CA SER A 73 -26.27 -25.89 -37.31
C SER A 73 -25.68 -27.28 -37.60
N THR A 74 -26.28 -28.34 -37.04
CA THR A 74 -25.85 -29.72 -37.30
C THR A 74 -26.19 -30.20 -38.73
N GLU A 75 -27.05 -29.47 -39.44
CA GLU A 75 -27.49 -29.72 -40.82
C GLU A 75 -27.43 -28.44 -41.67
N GLY A 76 -27.22 -28.57 -42.98
CA GLY A 76 -27.18 -27.43 -43.89
C GLY A 76 -25.86 -26.66 -43.82
N LYS A 77 -25.89 -25.43 -43.31
CA LYS A 77 -24.74 -24.51 -43.21
C LYS A 77 -24.11 -24.55 -41.81
N PRO A 78 -22.88 -25.08 -41.64
CA PRO A 78 -22.25 -25.26 -40.32
C PRO A 78 -22.11 -23.99 -39.47
N LEU A 79 -21.70 -22.86 -40.06
CA LEU A 79 -21.65 -21.53 -39.42
C LEU A 79 -22.38 -20.49 -40.28
N THR A 80 -23.35 -19.82 -39.67
CA THR A 80 -23.90 -18.55 -40.15
C THR A 80 -23.48 -17.40 -39.23
N LEU A 81 -22.94 -16.31 -39.80
CA LEU A 81 -22.60 -15.09 -39.06
C LEU A 81 -23.54 -13.92 -39.41
N PHE A 82 -24.18 -13.35 -38.40
CA PHE A 82 -24.81 -12.02 -38.51
C PHE A 82 -23.80 -10.98 -38.03
N VAL A 83 -23.55 -9.94 -38.83
CA VAL A 83 -22.53 -8.93 -38.56
C VAL A 83 -22.97 -7.53 -39.00
N ARG A 84 -22.37 -6.49 -38.43
CA ARG A 84 -22.59 -5.10 -38.87
C ARG A 84 -22.27 -4.93 -40.36
N PRO A 85 -23.10 -4.21 -41.14
CA PRO A 85 -22.80 -3.91 -42.54
C PRO A 85 -21.55 -3.03 -42.68
N ARG A 86 -20.89 -3.14 -43.85
CA ARG A 86 -19.94 -2.13 -44.32
C ARG A 86 -20.66 -0.80 -44.44
N ASP A 87 -20.15 0.20 -43.76
CA ASP A 87 -20.70 1.56 -43.76
C ASP A 87 -19.51 2.52 -43.84
N ARG A 88 -19.32 3.17 -44.98
CA ARG A 88 -18.15 4.02 -45.22
C ARG A 88 -18.12 5.23 -44.30
N GLU A 89 -19.27 5.75 -43.87
CA GLU A 89 -19.32 6.90 -42.98
C GLU A 89 -18.97 6.46 -41.55
N ARG A 90 -19.60 5.40 -41.04
CA ARG A 90 -19.24 4.82 -39.72
C ARG A 90 -17.80 4.35 -39.67
N GLU A 91 -17.25 3.74 -40.73
CA GLU A 91 -15.86 3.27 -40.74
C GLU A 91 -14.81 4.41 -40.63
N VAL A 92 -15.17 5.65 -40.96
CA VAL A 92 -14.32 6.83 -40.72
C VAL A 92 -14.30 7.23 -39.24
N TRP A 93 -15.42 7.05 -38.51
CA TRP A 93 -15.54 7.40 -37.09
C TRP A 93 -15.12 6.26 -36.14
N THR A 94 -15.70 5.07 -36.31
CA THR A 94 -15.55 3.92 -35.39
C THR A 94 -14.54 2.88 -35.87
N GLY A 95 -13.84 3.14 -36.97
CA GLY A 95 -12.91 2.21 -37.60
C GLY A 95 -13.60 1.11 -38.43
N ARG A 96 -12.76 0.34 -39.14
CA ARG A 96 -13.18 -0.65 -40.14
C ARG A 96 -13.97 -1.81 -39.54
N ARG A 97 -14.98 -2.27 -40.27
CA ARG A 97 -15.76 -3.48 -39.96
C ARG A 97 -15.27 -4.67 -40.80
N ALA A 98 -15.78 -5.86 -40.53
CA ALA A 98 -15.63 -7.03 -41.41
C ALA A 98 -16.60 -6.94 -42.59
N GLY A 99 -17.89 -6.73 -42.30
CA GLY A 99 -18.99 -6.93 -43.23
C GLY A 99 -19.22 -8.40 -43.59
N VAL A 100 -20.29 -8.66 -44.35
CA VAL A 100 -20.68 -10.01 -44.83
C VAL A 100 -19.54 -10.71 -45.58
N ASP A 101 -18.86 -10.00 -46.47
CA ASP A 101 -17.72 -10.54 -47.23
C ASP A 101 -16.54 -10.90 -46.30
N GLY A 102 -16.28 -10.07 -45.29
CA GLY A 102 -15.22 -10.32 -44.30
C GLY A 102 -15.55 -11.49 -43.38
N ALA A 103 -16.80 -11.61 -42.93
CA ALA A 103 -17.28 -12.74 -42.14
C ALA A 103 -17.10 -14.08 -42.88
N THR A 104 -17.36 -14.09 -44.19
CA THR A 104 -17.14 -15.25 -45.07
C THR A 104 -15.64 -15.50 -45.27
N ALA A 105 -14.91 -14.50 -45.78
CA ALA A 105 -13.53 -14.68 -46.28
C ALA A 105 -12.44 -14.74 -45.21
N ALA A 106 -12.64 -14.13 -44.03
CA ALA A 106 -11.63 -14.09 -42.96
C ALA A 106 -11.97 -14.99 -41.77
N PHE A 107 -13.25 -15.22 -41.46
CA PHE A 107 -13.69 -15.98 -40.29
C PHE A 107 -14.30 -17.37 -40.64
N GLY A 108 -14.44 -17.65 -41.94
CA GLY A 108 -14.86 -18.96 -42.44
C GLY A 108 -16.33 -19.27 -42.14
N ALA A 109 -17.21 -18.28 -42.26
CA ALA A 109 -18.65 -18.49 -42.23
C ALA A 109 -19.13 -19.08 -43.56
N ASP A 110 -19.94 -20.14 -43.51
CA ASP A 110 -20.53 -20.76 -44.70
C ASP A 110 -21.63 -19.89 -45.32
N GLN A 111 -22.19 -18.97 -44.52
CA GLN A 111 -23.16 -17.95 -44.89
C GLN A 111 -23.00 -16.75 -43.94
N ALA A 112 -23.23 -15.53 -44.42
CA ALA A 112 -23.28 -14.35 -43.56
C ALA A 112 -24.38 -13.38 -44.00
N PHE A 113 -24.87 -12.59 -43.05
CA PHE A 113 -25.97 -11.63 -43.19
C PHE A 113 -25.64 -10.33 -42.45
N THR A 114 -26.40 -9.27 -42.73
CA THR A 114 -26.35 -8.07 -41.90
C THR A 114 -27.07 -8.30 -40.57
N ILE A 115 -26.63 -7.64 -39.49
CA ILE A 115 -27.26 -7.79 -38.15
C ILE A 115 -28.73 -7.34 -38.14
N ASP A 116 -29.09 -6.39 -39.02
CA ASP A 116 -30.46 -5.92 -39.23
C ASP A 116 -31.39 -7.00 -39.80
N GLU A 117 -30.85 -8.02 -40.47
CA GLU A 117 -31.60 -9.17 -40.99
C GLU A 117 -31.82 -10.29 -39.95
N LEU A 118 -31.24 -10.19 -38.75
CA LEU A 118 -31.31 -11.24 -37.73
C LEU A 118 -32.76 -11.62 -37.38
N ASP A 119 -33.65 -10.64 -37.15
CA ASP A 119 -35.06 -10.91 -36.81
C ASP A 119 -35.88 -11.47 -38.01
N LYS A 120 -35.34 -11.39 -39.23
CA LYS A 120 -35.91 -11.92 -40.48
C LYS A 120 -35.45 -13.36 -40.75
N GLU A 121 -34.15 -13.65 -40.59
CA GLU A 121 -33.53 -14.93 -40.95
C GLU A 121 -33.46 -15.94 -39.78
N LEU A 122 -33.28 -15.49 -38.54
CA LEU A 122 -33.19 -16.38 -37.36
C LEU A 122 -34.41 -17.31 -37.20
N PRO A 123 -35.67 -16.90 -37.50
CA PRO A 123 -36.80 -17.82 -37.51
C PRO A 123 -36.64 -19.00 -38.49
N ALA A 124 -36.01 -18.79 -39.65
CA ALA A 124 -35.78 -19.84 -40.65
C ALA A 124 -34.60 -20.76 -40.26
N LEU A 125 -33.58 -20.21 -39.60
CA LEU A 125 -32.46 -21.00 -39.05
C LEU A 125 -32.93 -21.90 -37.89
N LEU A 126 -33.74 -21.38 -36.97
CA LEU A 126 -34.31 -22.14 -35.84
C LEU A 126 -35.47 -23.06 -36.25
N GLY A 127 -36.14 -22.78 -37.37
CA GLY A 127 -37.30 -23.50 -37.84
C GLY A 127 -37.04 -25.01 -38.02
N SER A 128 -37.90 -25.82 -37.40
CA SER A 128 -37.87 -27.29 -37.46
C SER A 128 -36.60 -27.96 -36.93
N ALA A 129 -35.76 -27.26 -36.16
CA ALA A 129 -34.76 -27.90 -35.32
C ALA A 129 -35.43 -28.55 -34.08
N GLY A 130 -34.97 -29.74 -33.68
CA GLY A 130 -35.47 -30.44 -32.49
C GLY A 130 -34.95 -29.85 -31.18
N THR A 131 -33.76 -29.23 -31.21
CA THR A 131 -33.10 -28.63 -30.04
C THR A 131 -32.45 -27.30 -30.41
N LEU A 132 -32.69 -26.28 -29.58
CA LEU A 132 -31.94 -25.03 -29.55
C LEU A 132 -30.93 -25.09 -28.42
N PHE A 133 -29.64 -24.92 -28.73
CA PHE A 133 -28.59 -24.69 -27.74
C PHE A 133 -28.42 -23.17 -27.56
N TYR A 134 -28.92 -22.62 -26.47
CA TYR A 134 -28.81 -21.19 -26.14
C TYR A 134 -28.81 -20.95 -24.62
N ARG A 135 -27.82 -20.20 -24.13
CA ARG A 135 -27.66 -19.92 -22.70
C ARG A 135 -28.50 -18.70 -22.28
N LEU A 136 -29.73 -18.98 -21.86
CA LEU A 136 -30.67 -18.00 -21.33
C LEU A 136 -30.08 -17.27 -20.10
N GLY A 137 -30.18 -15.94 -20.07
CA GLY A 137 -29.78 -15.12 -18.92
C GLY A 137 -28.27 -14.84 -18.79
N ALA A 138 -27.47 -15.13 -19.83
CA ALA A 138 -26.01 -15.10 -19.73
C ALA A 138 -25.34 -13.74 -20.06
N VAL A 139 -25.83 -13.02 -21.07
CA VAL A 139 -25.10 -11.88 -21.67
C VAL A 139 -25.98 -10.65 -21.89
N ASP A 140 -27.14 -10.78 -22.53
CA ASP A 140 -28.04 -9.66 -22.84
C ASP A 140 -29.52 -10.04 -22.66
N PRO A 141 -30.23 -9.45 -21.68
CA PRO A 141 -31.68 -9.63 -21.51
C PRO A 141 -32.52 -9.18 -22.71
N ALA A 142 -32.05 -8.25 -23.55
CA ALA A 142 -32.75 -7.87 -24.77
C ALA A 142 -32.64 -8.97 -25.85
N PHE A 143 -31.52 -9.70 -25.89
CA PHE A 143 -31.34 -10.89 -26.72
C PHE A 143 -32.12 -12.10 -26.19
N ASP A 144 -32.17 -12.32 -24.88
CA ASP A 144 -33.06 -13.33 -24.27
C ASP A 144 -34.52 -13.08 -24.72
N ALA A 145 -34.96 -11.83 -24.64
CA ALA A 145 -36.28 -11.42 -25.09
C ALA A 145 -36.46 -11.56 -26.62
N ARG A 146 -35.41 -11.41 -27.43
CA ARG A 146 -35.42 -11.69 -28.88
C ARG A 146 -35.63 -13.18 -29.15
N ILE A 147 -34.87 -14.06 -28.49
CA ILE A 147 -35.05 -15.52 -28.60
C ILE A 147 -36.47 -15.93 -28.19
N ALA A 148 -36.99 -15.39 -27.07
CA ALA A 148 -38.36 -15.65 -26.63
C ALA A 148 -39.41 -15.24 -27.68
N ARG A 149 -39.27 -14.05 -28.30
CA ARG A 149 -40.16 -13.58 -29.39
C ARG A 149 -40.08 -14.48 -30.62
N THR A 150 -38.88 -14.92 -31.03
CA THR A 150 -38.71 -15.82 -32.18
C THR A 150 -39.34 -17.19 -31.94
N LEU A 151 -39.15 -17.77 -30.75
CA LEU A 151 -39.80 -19.03 -30.37
C LEU A 151 -41.33 -18.88 -30.31
N GLN A 152 -41.86 -17.75 -29.83
CA GLN A 152 -43.29 -17.45 -29.86
C GLN A 152 -43.82 -17.36 -31.31
N MET A 153 -43.11 -16.65 -32.20
CA MET A 153 -43.48 -16.52 -33.62
C MET A 153 -43.57 -17.88 -34.30
N LEU A 154 -42.58 -18.75 -34.09
CA LEU A 154 -42.56 -20.10 -34.65
C LEU A 154 -43.70 -20.97 -34.09
N ARG A 155 -43.98 -20.91 -32.77
CA ARG A 155 -45.14 -21.63 -32.17
C ARG A 155 -46.47 -21.23 -32.83
N MET A 156 -46.67 -19.94 -33.11
CA MET A 156 -47.86 -19.45 -33.82
C MET A 156 -47.92 -19.90 -35.30
N ARG A 157 -46.77 -20.15 -35.93
CA ARG A 157 -46.65 -20.61 -37.34
C ARG A 157 -46.60 -22.14 -37.50
N SER A 158 -46.74 -22.91 -36.42
CA SER A 158 -46.77 -24.38 -36.42
C SER A 158 -47.72 -25.00 -37.47
N ARG A 159 -48.91 -24.43 -37.66
CA ARG A 159 -49.89 -24.87 -38.68
C ARG A 159 -49.43 -24.67 -40.14
N ALA A 160 -48.40 -23.86 -40.37
CA ALA A 160 -47.78 -23.63 -41.67
C ALA A 160 -46.45 -24.41 -41.84
N GLY A 161 -46.23 -25.46 -41.04
CA GLY A 161 -45.05 -26.33 -41.11
C GLY A 161 -43.80 -25.79 -40.40
N ALA A 162 -43.82 -24.55 -39.91
CA ALA A 162 -42.70 -23.96 -39.16
C ALA A 162 -42.80 -24.33 -37.67
N ALA A 163 -42.07 -25.35 -37.23
CA ALA A 163 -42.00 -25.73 -35.82
C ALA A 163 -40.96 -24.88 -35.06
N ALA A 164 -41.27 -24.50 -33.82
CA ALA A 164 -40.29 -23.98 -32.88
C ALA A 164 -39.56 -25.14 -32.18
N PRO A 165 -38.25 -25.02 -31.88
CA PRO A 165 -37.54 -26.00 -31.07
C PRO A 165 -38.27 -26.30 -29.74
N PRO A 166 -38.64 -27.57 -29.48
CA PRO A 166 -39.28 -27.96 -28.23
C PRO A 166 -38.28 -28.07 -27.05
N ARG A 167 -36.99 -28.27 -27.33
CA ARG A 167 -35.92 -28.34 -26.33
C ARG A 167 -35.02 -27.11 -26.37
N LEU A 168 -34.60 -26.67 -25.18
CA LEU A 168 -33.62 -25.62 -24.95
C LEU A 168 -32.52 -26.19 -24.05
N GLU A 169 -31.29 -26.18 -24.52
CA GLU A 169 -30.10 -26.72 -23.82
C GLU A 169 -29.02 -25.63 -23.67
N ASP A 170 -28.16 -25.73 -22.66
CA ASP A 170 -27.02 -24.81 -22.52
C ASP A 170 -25.82 -25.32 -23.36
N PRO A 171 -25.32 -24.56 -24.37
CA PRO A 171 -24.12 -24.92 -25.11
C PRO A 171 -22.85 -25.01 -24.24
N GLY A 172 -22.85 -24.47 -23.01
CA GLY A 172 -21.74 -24.55 -22.06
C GLY A 172 -21.32 -25.98 -21.73
N GLN A 173 -22.27 -26.92 -21.64
CA GLN A 173 -22.00 -28.36 -21.46
C GLN A 173 -21.08 -28.94 -22.55
N ILE A 174 -21.04 -28.31 -23.73
CA ILE A 174 -20.16 -28.64 -24.85
C ILE A 174 -18.95 -27.69 -24.88
N VAL A 175 -19.19 -26.39 -24.97
CA VAL A 175 -18.16 -25.37 -25.25
C VAL A 175 -17.22 -25.16 -24.07
N HIS A 176 -17.72 -25.22 -22.83
CA HIS A 176 -16.89 -25.04 -21.63
C HIS A 176 -16.06 -26.29 -21.33
N GLU A 177 -16.62 -27.49 -21.53
CA GLU A 177 -15.87 -28.75 -21.46
C GLU A 177 -14.73 -28.83 -22.49
N LEU A 178 -14.89 -28.18 -23.64
CA LEU A 178 -13.85 -28.06 -24.66
C LEU A 178 -12.83 -26.96 -24.29
N ARG A 179 -13.29 -25.73 -23.96
CA ARG A 179 -12.44 -24.62 -23.51
C ARG A 179 -11.56 -24.98 -22.32
N LEU A 180 -12.02 -25.87 -21.44
CA LEU A 180 -11.29 -26.27 -20.24
C LEU A 180 -9.94 -26.94 -20.56
N ARG A 181 -9.83 -27.66 -21.70
CA ARG A 181 -8.64 -28.40 -22.15
C ARG A 181 -7.93 -27.62 -23.27
N LYS A 182 -6.80 -26.98 -22.96
CA LYS A 182 -6.18 -25.99 -23.86
C LYS A 182 -5.43 -26.67 -25.01
N SER A 183 -5.70 -26.26 -26.25
CA SER A 183 -4.95 -26.69 -27.43
C SER A 183 -3.51 -26.14 -27.41
N PRO A 184 -2.58 -26.69 -28.23
CA PRO A 184 -1.23 -26.13 -28.37
C PRO A 184 -1.22 -24.63 -28.74
N GLU A 185 -2.24 -24.13 -29.41
CA GLU A 185 -2.42 -22.73 -29.84
C GLU A 185 -2.75 -21.85 -28.65
N GLU A 186 -3.69 -22.30 -27.81
CA GLU A 186 -4.08 -21.64 -26.56
C GLU A 186 -2.94 -21.66 -25.55
N LEU A 187 -2.18 -22.75 -25.48
CA LEU A 187 -0.96 -22.82 -24.68
C LEU A 187 0.17 -21.90 -25.20
N ARG A 188 0.18 -21.54 -26.49
CA ARG A 188 1.07 -20.48 -27.02
C ARG A 188 0.58 -19.08 -26.62
N ALA A 189 -0.74 -18.83 -26.64
CA ALA A 189 -1.32 -17.57 -26.19
C ALA A 189 -1.12 -17.36 -24.66
N LEU A 190 -1.41 -18.37 -23.85
CA LEU A 190 -1.18 -18.37 -22.39
C LEU A 190 0.30 -18.10 -22.06
N ARG A 191 1.24 -18.84 -22.68
CA ARG A 191 2.69 -18.59 -22.45
C ARG A 191 3.12 -17.19 -22.90
N LYS A 192 2.48 -16.60 -23.93
CA LYS A 192 2.72 -15.19 -24.31
C LYS A 192 2.19 -14.23 -23.24
N ALA A 193 1.02 -14.47 -22.66
CA ALA A 193 0.54 -13.68 -21.53
C ALA A 193 1.44 -13.83 -20.29
N VAL A 194 2.03 -15.00 -20.03
CA VAL A 194 3.01 -15.19 -18.94
C VAL A 194 4.25 -14.32 -19.19
N GLU A 195 4.78 -14.30 -20.41
CA GLU A 195 5.94 -13.48 -20.78
C GLU A 195 5.70 -11.99 -20.50
N LEU A 196 4.50 -11.49 -20.79
CA LEU A 196 4.09 -10.10 -20.49
C LEU A 196 3.92 -9.87 -18.99
N THR A 197 3.24 -10.79 -18.30
CA THR A 197 3.03 -10.76 -16.85
C THR A 197 4.35 -10.77 -16.09
N ARG A 198 5.35 -11.55 -16.55
CA ARG A 198 6.70 -11.53 -15.99
C ARG A 198 7.38 -10.18 -16.13
N LYS A 199 7.34 -9.58 -17.32
CA LYS A 199 7.98 -8.26 -17.55
C LYS A 199 7.35 -7.19 -16.68
N ALA A 200 6.02 -7.19 -16.60
CA ALA A 200 5.24 -6.31 -15.75
C ALA A 200 5.63 -6.45 -14.26
N HIS A 201 5.56 -7.66 -13.69
CA HIS A 201 5.92 -7.89 -12.28
C HIS A 201 7.37 -7.53 -11.98
N LEU A 202 8.33 -7.87 -12.86
CA LEU A 202 9.74 -7.48 -12.69
C LEU A 202 9.95 -5.96 -12.75
N ALA A 203 9.26 -5.26 -13.66
CA ALA A 203 9.33 -3.80 -13.76
C ALA A 203 8.71 -3.11 -12.53
N ALA A 204 7.62 -3.66 -11.98
CA ALA A 204 7.01 -3.15 -10.76
C ALA A 204 7.88 -3.43 -9.51
N MET A 205 8.52 -4.60 -9.40
CA MET A 205 9.48 -4.90 -8.34
C MET A 205 10.67 -3.94 -8.34
N ALA A 206 11.27 -3.68 -9.51
CA ALA A 206 12.41 -2.77 -9.65
C ALA A 206 12.07 -1.28 -9.41
N ALA A 207 10.81 -0.89 -9.64
CA ALA A 207 10.35 0.49 -9.42
C ALA A 207 9.76 0.74 -8.02
N GLY A 208 9.40 -0.31 -7.28
CA GLY A 208 8.73 -0.23 -5.98
C GLY A 208 9.60 0.37 -4.87
N GLN A 209 9.41 1.66 -4.58
CA GLN A 209 10.16 2.39 -3.56
C GLN A 209 9.22 3.20 -2.63
N PRO A 210 9.60 3.45 -1.37
CA PRO A 210 8.83 4.31 -0.47
C PRO A 210 8.68 5.72 -1.03
N GLY A 211 7.46 6.25 -1.03
CA GLY A 211 7.10 7.56 -1.57
C GLY A 211 6.55 7.56 -3.01
N SER A 212 6.61 6.44 -3.73
CA SER A 212 5.76 6.21 -4.91
C SER A 212 4.36 5.78 -4.49
N HIS A 213 3.37 5.97 -5.37
CA HIS A 213 1.99 5.50 -5.16
C HIS A 213 1.72 4.17 -5.85
N GLU A 214 0.69 3.46 -5.38
CA GLU A 214 0.20 2.21 -5.96
C GLU A 214 -0.11 2.35 -7.48
N TYR A 215 -0.78 3.43 -7.91
CA TYR A 215 -1.09 3.69 -9.32
C TYR A 215 0.17 3.86 -10.21
N GLU A 216 1.31 4.25 -9.64
CA GLU A 216 2.56 4.37 -10.41
C GLU A 216 3.03 2.98 -10.84
N LEU A 217 2.89 1.98 -9.97
CA LEU A 217 3.17 0.59 -10.30
C LEU A 217 2.09 0.02 -11.24
N GLN A 218 0.80 0.36 -11.08
CA GLN A 218 -0.23 0.00 -12.05
C GLN A 218 0.11 0.51 -13.46
N ALA A 219 0.51 1.78 -13.59
CA ALA A 219 0.89 2.36 -14.87
C ALA A 219 2.11 1.66 -15.51
N LEU A 220 3.05 1.16 -14.70
CA LEU A 220 4.16 0.34 -15.17
C LEU A 220 3.71 -1.07 -15.63
N LEU A 221 2.82 -1.72 -14.87
CA LEU A 221 2.23 -3.02 -15.25
C LEU A 221 1.52 -2.91 -16.60
N GLU A 222 0.63 -1.92 -16.75
CA GLU A 222 -0.09 -1.65 -18.00
C GLU A 222 0.83 -1.28 -19.17
N ARG A 223 1.94 -0.57 -18.91
CA ARG A 223 2.96 -0.25 -19.90
C ARG A 223 3.61 -1.53 -20.45
N GLU A 224 4.03 -2.45 -19.60
CA GLU A 224 4.68 -3.70 -20.04
C GLU A 224 3.70 -4.64 -20.75
N PHE A 225 2.45 -4.73 -20.28
CA PHE A 225 1.40 -5.50 -20.96
C PHE A 225 1.20 -5.02 -22.41
N ARG A 226 1.00 -3.71 -22.61
CA ARG A 226 0.77 -3.11 -23.94
C ARG A 226 2.05 -3.09 -24.79
N GLY A 227 3.18 -2.72 -24.19
CA GLY A 227 4.48 -2.57 -24.85
C GLY A 227 5.02 -3.88 -25.42
N GLY A 228 4.75 -5.02 -24.78
CA GLY A 228 5.10 -6.34 -25.30
C GLY A 228 4.11 -6.95 -26.31
N GLY A 229 3.06 -6.20 -26.69
CA GLY A 229 2.07 -6.60 -27.69
C GLY A 229 0.75 -7.17 -27.14
N GLY A 230 0.53 -7.12 -25.82
CA GLY A 230 -0.75 -7.47 -25.21
C GLY A 230 -1.81 -6.37 -25.39
N ARG A 231 -3.06 -6.69 -25.08
CA ARG A 231 -4.19 -5.75 -25.14
C ARG A 231 -4.24 -4.81 -23.94
N GLY A 232 -3.72 -5.29 -22.81
CA GLY A 232 -3.74 -4.63 -21.52
C GLY A 232 -3.75 -5.68 -20.42
N TRP A 233 -4.46 -5.39 -19.34
CA TRP A 233 -4.70 -6.33 -18.25
C TRP A 233 -5.82 -7.33 -18.59
N GLY A 234 -5.81 -8.50 -17.93
CA GLY A 234 -6.89 -9.50 -18.01
C GLY A 234 -8.06 -9.27 -17.05
N TYR A 235 -7.80 -8.55 -15.96
CA TYR A 235 -8.73 -8.01 -14.97
C TYR A 235 -8.10 -6.73 -14.41
N TYR A 236 -8.88 -5.88 -13.74
CA TYR A 236 -8.33 -4.65 -13.17
C TYR A 236 -7.18 -4.96 -12.20
N PRO A 237 -5.96 -4.41 -12.39
CA PRO A 237 -4.82 -4.72 -11.53
C PRO A 237 -5.06 -4.26 -10.10
N ILE A 238 -4.70 -5.09 -9.13
CA ILE A 238 -4.57 -4.69 -7.72
C ILE A 238 -3.13 -4.29 -7.49
N VAL A 239 -2.90 -3.11 -6.90
CA VAL A 239 -1.63 -2.75 -6.28
C VAL A 239 -1.95 -2.23 -4.89
N ALA A 240 -1.66 -3.02 -3.87
CA ALA A 240 -2.14 -2.78 -2.51
C ALA A 240 -0.99 -2.78 -1.51
N ALA A 241 -0.69 -1.60 -0.94
CA ALA A 241 0.39 -1.37 0.01
C ALA A 241 -0.08 -1.47 1.46
N GLY A 242 0.73 -2.10 2.31
CA GLY A 242 0.45 -2.26 3.75
C GLY A 242 -0.92 -2.87 4.00
N ALA A 243 -1.74 -2.20 4.81
CA ALA A 243 -3.08 -2.66 5.18
C ALA A 243 -4.03 -2.90 3.99
N ASN A 244 -3.83 -2.20 2.85
CA ASN A 244 -4.65 -2.39 1.64
C ASN A 244 -4.54 -3.83 1.11
N ALA A 245 -3.41 -4.51 1.34
CA ALA A 245 -3.19 -5.90 0.93
C ALA A 245 -4.14 -6.91 1.61
N THR A 246 -4.86 -6.50 2.66
CA THR A 246 -5.90 -7.31 3.31
C THR A 246 -7.24 -7.31 2.55
N VAL A 247 -7.41 -6.41 1.56
CA VAL A 247 -8.63 -6.28 0.75
C VAL A 247 -8.46 -7.05 -0.56
N LEU A 248 -9.12 -8.21 -0.67
CA LEU A 248 -8.88 -9.20 -1.74
C LEU A 248 -9.03 -8.70 -3.18
N HIS A 249 -9.88 -7.69 -3.40
CA HIS A 249 -10.19 -7.04 -4.67
C HIS A 249 -10.04 -5.51 -4.55
N TYR A 250 -8.93 -5.06 -3.98
CA TYR A 250 -8.59 -3.63 -3.87
C TYR A 250 -8.34 -3.03 -5.26
N ASN A 251 -9.12 -2.01 -5.64
CA ASN A 251 -9.07 -1.40 -6.99
C ASN A 251 -8.80 0.11 -6.95
N ASP A 252 -8.67 0.72 -5.77
CA ASP A 252 -8.50 2.18 -5.65
C ASP A 252 -7.08 2.60 -6.08
N ASN A 253 -6.08 1.76 -5.75
CA ASN A 253 -4.66 1.90 -6.11
C ASN A 253 -4.13 3.34 -5.93
N SER A 254 -4.60 4.04 -4.90
CA SER A 254 -4.39 5.49 -4.73
C SER A 254 -3.34 5.85 -3.69
N ASP A 255 -2.96 4.90 -2.83
CA ASP A 255 -2.23 5.18 -1.60
C ASP A 255 -0.71 5.31 -1.82
N PRO A 256 -0.03 6.14 -1.01
CA PRO A 256 1.43 6.24 -1.03
C PRO A 256 2.04 5.02 -0.33
N ILE A 257 2.98 4.36 -0.99
CA ILE A 257 3.73 3.22 -0.47
C ILE A 257 4.73 3.74 0.58
N ARG A 258 4.69 3.22 1.81
CA ARG A 258 5.47 3.72 2.96
C ARG A 258 6.71 2.85 3.22
N GLU A 259 7.70 3.38 3.95
CA GLU A 259 8.90 2.60 4.30
C GLU A 259 8.53 1.50 5.30
N GLY A 260 8.66 0.24 4.87
CA GLY A 260 8.25 -0.94 5.63
C GLY A 260 6.98 -1.61 5.11
N ASP A 261 6.24 -0.98 4.18
CA ASP A 261 5.08 -1.62 3.56
C ASP A 261 5.50 -2.81 2.67
N LEU A 262 4.76 -3.90 2.81
CA LEU A 262 4.63 -4.92 1.77
C LEU A 262 3.65 -4.40 0.70
N VAL A 263 3.93 -4.64 -0.57
CA VAL A 263 3.03 -4.31 -1.69
C VAL A 263 2.55 -5.59 -2.35
N LEU A 264 1.26 -5.92 -2.19
CA LEU A 264 0.62 -7.03 -2.88
C LEU A 264 0.16 -6.54 -4.26
N ILE A 265 0.75 -7.10 -5.31
CA ILE A 265 0.37 -6.85 -6.71
C ILE A 265 -0.40 -8.07 -7.21
N ASP A 266 -1.67 -7.93 -7.60
CA ASP A 266 -2.47 -8.93 -8.33
C ASP A 266 -2.70 -8.42 -9.75
N ALA A 267 -1.89 -8.86 -10.70
CA ALA A 267 -1.97 -8.39 -12.08
C ALA A 267 -1.47 -9.43 -13.09
N GLY A 268 -2.19 -9.60 -14.19
CA GLY A 268 -1.77 -10.38 -15.34
C GLY A 268 -2.29 -9.82 -16.66
N ALA A 269 -1.60 -10.15 -17.75
CA ALA A 269 -1.87 -9.60 -19.07
C ALA A 269 -3.05 -10.31 -19.78
N GLU A 270 -3.75 -9.58 -20.65
CA GLU A 270 -4.49 -10.16 -21.77
C GLU A 270 -3.58 -10.14 -23.02
N ALA A 271 -3.16 -11.31 -23.51
CA ALA A 271 -2.27 -11.40 -24.67
C ALA A 271 -2.98 -11.81 -25.96
N ALA A 272 -2.75 -11.05 -27.02
CA ALA A 272 -3.09 -11.46 -28.37
C ALA A 272 -2.17 -12.58 -28.87
N SER A 273 -2.74 -13.58 -29.55
CA SER A 273 -1.97 -14.46 -30.44
C SER A 273 -1.62 -13.73 -31.74
N CYS A 274 -0.83 -14.37 -32.60
CA CYS A 274 -0.21 -13.66 -33.72
C CYS A 274 -1.26 -13.07 -34.68
N SER A 275 -1.06 -11.81 -35.07
CA SER A 275 -2.04 -10.94 -35.75
C SER A 275 -3.26 -10.51 -34.91
N ARG A 276 -3.02 -9.50 -34.05
CA ARG A 276 -3.98 -8.46 -33.60
C ARG A 276 -5.23 -8.88 -32.81
N ALA A 277 -5.38 -10.15 -32.44
CA ALA A 277 -6.49 -10.62 -31.61
C ALA A 277 -6.06 -11.75 -30.67
N CYS A 278 -6.53 -11.69 -29.41
CA CYS A 278 -6.94 -12.81 -28.56
C CYS A 278 -7.27 -12.27 -27.16
N GLY A 279 -8.39 -12.72 -26.59
CA GLY A 279 -8.66 -12.63 -25.16
C GLY A 279 -8.07 -13.84 -24.45
N THR A 280 -6.98 -13.69 -23.71
CA THR A 280 -6.40 -14.75 -22.88
C THR A 280 -5.80 -14.11 -21.65
N SER A 281 -6.59 -14.10 -20.58
CA SER A 281 -6.37 -13.33 -19.36
C SER A 281 -5.75 -14.21 -18.27
N LEU A 282 -4.48 -13.97 -17.94
CA LEU A 282 -3.81 -14.61 -16.80
C LEU A 282 -3.96 -13.78 -15.53
N ARG A 283 -3.71 -14.40 -14.36
CA ARG A 283 -3.33 -13.71 -13.13
C ARG A 283 -1.82 -13.81 -12.89
N ARG A 284 -1.30 -12.96 -11.99
CA ARG A 284 -0.29 -13.41 -11.01
C ARG A 284 -0.25 -12.47 -9.81
N LYS A 285 0.04 -13.05 -8.63
CA LYS A 285 0.30 -12.35 -7.38
C LYS A 285 1.73 -12.47 -6.85
N CYS A 286 2.27 -11.31 -6.48
CA CYS A 286 3.53 -11.15 -5.76
C CYS A 286 3.35 -10.14 -4.62
N ALA A 287 3.87 -10.47 -3.44
CA ALA A 287 4.14 -9.50 -2.38
C ALA A 287 5.59 -9.00 -2.53
N ALA A 288 5.76 -7.72 -2.82
CA ALA A 288 7.07 -7.06 -2.92
C ALA A 288 7.44 -6.34 -1.62
N THR A 289 8.67 -6.51 -1.16
CA THR A 289 9.25 -5.76 -0.03
C THR A 289 9.92 -4.48 -0.52
N THR A 290 9.53 -3.33 0.02
CA THR A 290 10.21 -2.06 -0.31
C THR A 290 11.50 -1.89 0.47
N ARG A 291 12.65 -1.77 -0.23
CA ARG A 291 13.89 -1.29 0.42
C ARG A 291 14.81 -0.47 -0.48
N ARG A 292 15.48 0.48 0.15
CA ARG A 292 15.97 1.74 -0.42
C ARG A 292 17.33 1.65 -1.14
N GLN A 293 17.41 2.17 -2.37
CA GLN A 293 18.68 2.62 -2.96
C GLN A 293 19.29 3.78 -2.16
N ARG A 294 20.59 3.70 -1.83
CA ARG A 294 21.34 4.83 -1.28
C ARG A 294 22.10 5.58 -2.38
N ARG A 295 21.66 6.80 -2.71
CA ARG A 295 22.62 7.84 -3.14
C ARG A 295 23.47 8.29 -1.94
N ALA A 296 24.72 8.66 -2.21
CA ALA A 296 25.70 9.03 -1.19
C ALA A 296 25.35 10.34 -0.45
N PRO A 297 25.77 10.53 0.82
CA PRO A 297 25.49 11.73 1.59
C PRO A 297 26.35 12.95 1.17
N PRO A 298 25.81 14.18 1.23
CA PRO A 298 26.54 15.39 0.85
C PRO A 298 27.47 15.89 1.97
N TRP A 299 28.76 15.55 1.90
CA TRP A 299 29.80 16.12 2.76
C TRP A 299 30.78 16.99 1.95
N THR A 300 30.38 18.20 1.55
CA THR A 300 31.28 19.34 1.26
C THR A 300 30.51 20.60 0.86
N ARG A 301 30.28 21.51 1.84
CA ARG A 301 30.34 22.97 1.64
C ARG A 301 30.29 23.72 2.97
N VAL A 302 31.45 23.87 3.60
CA VAL A 302 31.72 25.05 4.42
C VAL A 302 31.86 26.24 3.45
N ALA A 303 31.40 27.42 3.84
CA ALA A 303 31.45 28.60 2.99
C ALA A 303 32.83 29.28 3.04
N SER A 304 33.34 29.65 1.88
CA SER A 304 34.29 30.75 1.69
C SER A 304 33.98 31.43 0.36
N LEU A 305 34.19 32.75 0.28
CA LEU A 305 34.06 33.47 -0.98
C LEU A 305 35.31 33.24 -1.84
N ASP A 306 35.16 33.24 -3.18
CA ASP A 306 35.77 34.27 -4.04
C ASP A 306 35.54 33.97 -5.53
N SER A 307 35.83 34.97 -6.37
CA SER A 307 35.69 34.97 -7.84
C SER A 307 36.69 36.00 -8.42
N PRO A 308 36.94 36.09 -9.76
CA PRO A 308 36.40 35.31 -10.87
C PRO A 308 37.52 34.82 -11.85
N THR A 309 37.20 34.68 -13.14
CA THR A 309 38.08 34.33 -14.30
C THR A 309 38.45 32.84 -14.44
N SER A 310 38.78 32.30 -15.63
CA SER A 310 39.11 32.96 -16.92
C SER A 310 38.57 32.21 -18.17
N ASN A 311 38.78 32.79 -19.36
CA ASN A 311 38.27 32.32 -20.66
C ASN A 311 38.88 31.00 -21.16
N ARG A 312 38.09 30.25 -21.95
CA ARG A 312 38.50 29.75 -23.28
C ARG A 312 37.30 29.50 -24.18
N ALA A 313 37.45 29.71 -25.48
CA ALA A 313 36.34 29.65 -26.45
C ALA A 313 36.77 29.12 -27.82
N ALA A 314 35.89 28.32 -28.43
CA ALA A 314 35.77 28.04 -29.86
C ALA A 314 34.26 27.80 -30.13
N ARG A 315 33.54 28.49 -31.03
CA ARG A 315 33.68 28.62 -32.50
C ARG A 315 33.64 27.27 -33.23
N CYS A 316 32.87 27.11 -34.31
CA CYS A 316 31.70 27.86 -34.82
C CYS A 316 30.98 27.02 -35.91
N GLY A 317 29.67 27.19 -36.09
CA GLY A 317 28.91 26.62 -37.23
C GLY A 317 27.52 27.26 -37.33
N ARG A 318 27.06 27.61 -38.54
CA ARG A 318 25.81 28.37 -38.77
C ARG A 318 25.06 27.96 -40.04
N SER A 319 23.76 27.77 -39.89
CA SER A 319 22.67 28.21 -40.81
C SER A 319 21.37 28.22 -39.97
N SER A 320 20.50 29.25 -39.89
CA SER A 320 19.83 30.11 -40.90
C SER A 320 18.81 29.36 -41.77
N ARG A 321 17.59 29.82 -42.07
CA ARG A 321 16.77 31.03 -41.71
C ARG A 321 15.35 30.77 -42.27
N THR A 322 14.21 31.39 -41.89
CA THR A 322 13.62 32.02 -40.67
C THR A 322 12.17 32.39 -41.03
N ALA A 323 11.17 32.20 -40.15
CA ALA A 323 9.80 32.67 -40.39
C ALA A 323 9.07 33.10 -39.10
N THR A 324 8.39 34.24 -39.15
CA THR A 324 7.60 34.86 -38.06
C THR A 324 6.16 35.08 -38.51
N CYS A 325 5.19 34.98 -37.59
CA CYS A 325 3.87 35.63 -37.75
C CYS A 325 3.26 35.92 -36.37
N GLY A 326 2.33 36.87 -36.28
CA GLY A 326 1.61 37.18 -35.03
C GLY A 326 0.60 38.34 -35.16
N CYS A 327 -0.34 38.39 -34.19
CA CYS A 327 -1.40 39.41 -34.00
C CYS A 327 -2.44 39.51 -35.15
N CYS A 328 -3.76 39.46 -34.92
CA CYS A 328 -4.56 40.43 -34.16
C CYS A 328 -6.00 39.91 -33.88
N SER A 329 -6.66 40.45 -32.84
CA SER A 329 -8.12 40.76 -32.74
C SER A 329 -9.17 39.61 -32.84
N SER A 330 -10.39 39.67 -32.28
CA SER A 330 -11.02 40.54 -31.25
C SER A 330 -12.40 39.97 -30.83
N ALA A 331 -12.91 40.32 -29.64
CA ALA A 331 -14.33 40.21 -29.23
C ALA A 331 -15.03 41.60 -29.40
N PRO A 332 -16.38 41.83 -29.26
CA PRO A 332 -17.38 41.09 -28.44
C PRO A 332 -18.83 41.02 -29.04
N GLY A 333 -19.84 40.63 -28.24
CA GLY A 333 -21.26 41.05 -28.42
C GLY A 333 -22.35 39.95 -28.33
N PRO A 334 -23.49 40.17 -27.62
CA PRO A 334 -24.58 39.19 -27.49
C PRO A 334 -25.94 39.59 -28.12
N GLY A 335 -26.85 38.62 -28.35
CA GLY A 335 -28.25 38.90 -28.75
C GLY A 335 -29.18 37.67 -28.86
N GLY A 336 -30.49 37.90 -28.71
CA GLY A 336 -31.65 36.99 -28.88
C GLY A 336 -32.93 37.73 -28.43
N PRO A 337 -34.15 37.12 -28.32
CA PRO A 337 -34.66 35.82 -28.75
C PRO A 337 -35.87 35.96 -29.74
N PRO A 338 -36.62 34.89 -30.07
CA PRO A 338 -37.95 34.64 -29.42
C PRO A 338 -38.19 33.13 -29.15
N ARG A 339 -39.10 32.59 -28.30
CA ARG A 339 -40.36 32.96 -27.59
C ARG A 339 -41.72 32.72 -28.30
N LEU A 340 -42.56 31.97 -27.54
CA LEU A 340 -43.97 31.54 -27.74
C LEU A 340 -44.14 30.33 -28.69
N ARG A 341 -45.08 29.37 -28.55
CA ARG A 341 -46.05 28.87 -27.51
C ARG A 341 -46.43 27.42 -27.91
N GLY A 342 -47.03 26.51 -27.11
CA GLY A 342 -47.40 26.49 -25.69
C GLY A 342 -48.76 25.78 -25.39
N SER A 343 -48.86 25.00 -24.29
CA SER A 343 -50.12 24.50 -23.61
C SER A 343 -51.07 23.54 -24.37
N ALA A 344 -51.80 22.56 -23.78
CA ALA A 344 -51.86 21.85 -22.47
C ALA A 344 -52.81 20.61 -22.65
N GLY A 345 -53.01 19.61 -21.75
CA GLY A 345 -52.50 19.26 -20.41
C GLY A 345 -53.43 18.24 -19.69
N ARG A 346 -53.21 17.95 -18.39
CA ARG A 346 -54.02 17.10 -17.45
C ARG A 346 -53.92 15.55 -17.61
N SER A 347 -54.11 14.70 -16.59
CA SER A 347 -53.98 14.84 -15.11
C SER A 347 -54.14 13.50 -14.32
N ARG A 348 -53.40 13.36 -13.19
CA ARG A 348 -53.72 12.79 -11.82
C ARG A 348 -52.61 11.84 -11.32
N ARG A 349 -51.96 12.09 -10.15
CA ARG A 349 -52.31 11.73 -8.74
C ARG A 349 -52.40 10.20 -8.49
N THR A 350 -51.81 9.56 -7.46
CA THR A 350 -51.01 9.96 -6.26
C THR A 350 -50.35 8.72 -5.57
N TRP A 351 -49.64 8.91 -4.44
CA TRP A 351 -49.10 7.94 -3.43
C TRP A 351 -47.55 7.72 -3.45
N PRO A 352 -46.87 7.43 -2.31
CA PRO A 352 -45.81 8.35 -1.84
C PRO A 352 -44.45 7.72 -1.41
N PRO A 353 -43.41 8.55 -1.19
CA PRO A 353 -42.19 8.18 -0.46
C PRO A 353 -42.16 8.70 1.00
N SER A 354 -41.37 8.07 1.87
CA SER A 354 -41.28 8.38 3.30
C SER A 354 -40.00 9.17 3.70
N ALA A 355 -40.23 10.27 4.41
CA ALA A 355 -39.36 10.92 5.41
C ALA A 355 -37.81 10.90 5.24
N SER A 356 -37.25 11.94 4.61
CA SER A 356 -35.95 12.49 5.01
C SER A 356 -36.15 13.62 6.05
N ARG A 357 -35.33 13.66 7.12
CA ARG A 357 -35.35 14.75 8.11
C ARG A 357 -34.31 15.83 7.80
N ARG A 358 -34.65 17.08 8.12
CA ARG A 358 -33.96 18.28 7.63
C ARG A 358 -32.84 18.76 8.56
N TRP A 359 -31.79 19.30 7.94
CA TRP A 359 -30.88 20.28 8.55
C TRP A 359 -31.49 21.69 8.60
N ARG A 360 -31.10 22.44 9.65
CA ARG A 360 -30.99 23.92 9.80
C ARG A 360 -29.90 24.12 10.89
N GLY A 361 -28.97 25.08 10.93
CA GLY A 361 -28.81 26.36 10.22
C GLY A 361 -29.49 27.51 10.98
N ASN A 362 -28.89 28.63 11.41
CA ASN A 362 -27.51 29.18 11.32
C ASN A 362 -27.21 29.96 12.67
N ALA A 363 -26.17 30.78 12.94
CA ALA A 363 -25.07 31.35 12.14
C ALA A 363 -23.84 31.81 13.00
N CYS A 364 -22.63 31.59 12.49
CA CYS A 364 -21.48 32.52 12.39
C CYS A 364 -21.14 33.59 13.49
N ALA A 365 -20.06 33.32 14.24
CA ALA A 365 -18.90 34.17 14.58
C ALA A 365 -19.00 35.64 15.08
N ARG A 366 -18.26 35.95 16.17
CA ARG A 366 -17.39 37.15 16.34
C ARG A 366 -16.47 37.08 17.57
N ARG A 367 -15.16 37.40 17.39
CA ARG A 367 -14.09 37.85 18.34
C ARG A 367 -13.93 37.11 19.70
N ALA A 368 -12.78 36.58 20.15
CA ALA A 368 -11.35 36.96 20.09
C ALA A 368 -10.93 38.13 21.02
N SER A 369 -10.24 37.80 22.14
CA SER A 369 -9.15 38.55 22.83
C SER A 369 -8.81 37.94 24.21
N SER A 370 -7.53 38.02 24.62
CA SER A 370 -6.92 37.83 25.99
C SER A 370 -7.27 36.59 26.84
N PHE A 371 -6.39 35.74 27.40
CA PHE A 371 -5.12 35.84 28.17
C PHE A 371 -5.24 36.13 29.69
N LEU A 372 -4.72 35.18 30.50
CA LEU A 372 -4.32 35.21 31.93
C LEU A 372 -5.39 35.24 33.06
N VAL A 373 -5.01 34.60 34.19
CA VAL A 373 -5.66 34.56 35.53
C VAL A 373 -6.99 33.76 35.55
N ASP A 374 -7.29 32.83 36.48
CA ASP A 374 -6.63 32.38 37.71
C ASP A 374 -6.70 30.84 37.87
N PHE A 375 -5.80 30.22 38.66
CA PHE A 375 -5.80 28.76 38.93
C PHE A 375 -5.56 28.41 40.42
N ALA A 376 -6.03 29.26 41.34
CA ALA A 376 -5.68 29.18 42.77
C ALA A 376 -6.86 29.45 43.72
N ALA A 377 -7.91 28.61 43.71
CA ALA A 377 -9.14 28.89 44.48
C ALA A 377 -9.92 27.68 45.07
N THR A 378 -9.33 26.48 45.25
CA THR A 378 -10.12 25.34 45.82
C THR A 378 -9.35 24.27 46.61
N PHE A 379 -8.34 24.62 47.43
CA PHE A 379 -7.77 23.65 48.40
C PHE A 379 -7.17 24.33 49.65
N ALA A 380 -8.04 24.80 50.56
CA ALA A 380 -7.60 25.61 51.71
C ALA A 380 -8.39 25.40 53.02
N GLU A 381 -9.05 24.26 53.26
CA GLU A 381 -9.80 24.07 54.51
C GLU A 381 -9.93 22.63 55.03
N PHE A 382 -8.81 22.09 55.56
CA PHE A 382 -8.69 21.09 56.65
C PHE A 382 -7.17 20.92 56.89
N PRO A 383 -6.62 21.12 58.12
CA PRO A 383 -7.11 20.47 59.33
C PRO A 383 -7.11 21.33 60.62
N ARG A 384 -8.14 21.19 61.45
CA ARG A 384 -8.15 21.66 62.86
C ARG A 384 -8.89 20.68 63.78
N ARG A 385 -8.20 19.59 64.17
CA ARG A 385 -8.47 18.71 65.35
C ARG A 385 -7.57 17.46 65.28
N LEU A 386 -6.52 17.40 66.12
CA LEU A 386 -5.92 16.18 66.73
C LEU A 386 -4.58 16.49 67.43
N LEU A 387 -4.59 17.42 68.39
CA LEU A 387 -3.52 17.59 69.40
C LEU A 387 -4.16 18.00 70.74
N ALA A 388 -4.66 17.01 71.49
CA ALA A 388 -5.13 17.17 72.86
C ALA A 388 -5.17 15.79 73.56
N GLY A 389 -4.40 15.63 74.64
CA GLY A 389 -4.22 14.36 75.37
C GLY A 389 -3.25 13.38 74.66
N GLY A 390 -2.28 12.76 75.32
CA GLY A 390 -1.82 12.87 76.72
C GLY A 390 -1.79 11.52 77.44
N GLY A 391 -0.60 10.93 77.56
CA GLY A 391 -0.38 9.64 78.23
C GLY A 391 1.08 9.17 78.08
N GLN A 392 1.58 8.39 79.04
CA GLN A 392 2.97 7.92 79.09
C GLN A 392 3.14 6.47 78.58
N ALA A 393 4.41 6.03 78.51
CA ALA A 393 4.94 4.75 78.04
C ALA A 393 5.13 4.61 76.51
N GLY A 394 6.17 3.94 76.01
CA GLY A 394 7.22 3.27 76.79
C GLY A 394 8.22 2.45 75.95
N GLY A 395 8.86 3.06 74.95
CA GLY A 395 9.96 2.45 74.19
C GLY A 395 9.57 1.59 72.98
N SER A 396 10.53 1.42 72.06
CA SER A 396 10.55 0.44 70.97
C SER A 396 9.37 0.40 69.96
N LEU A 397 9.18 1.44 69.14
CA LEU A 397 8.61 1.25 67.78
C LEU A 397 8.88 2.40 66.77
N VAL A 398 10.16 2.63 66.40
CA VAL A 398 10.52 3.52 65.27
C VAL A 398 11.51 2.84 64.33
N ARG A 399 11.04 1.82 63.59
CA ARG A 399 11.80 1.24 62.46
C ARG A 399 10.96 0.68 61.30
N SER A 400 9.64 0.90 61.32
CA SER A 400 8.69 0.20 60.42
C SER A 400 7.63 1.10 59.77
N THR A 401 7.91 2.41 59.60
CA THR A 401 6.95 3.37 59.01
C THR A 401 7.58 4.33 57.99
N ILE A 402 8.67 3.91 57.33
CA ILE A 402 9.16 4.50 56.07
C ILE A 402 9.28 3.37 55.04
N ALA A 403 8.16 2.68 54.81
CA ALA A 403 8.06 1.53 53.90
C ALA A 403 6.73 1.46 53.12
N LEU A 404 5.84 2.45 53.28
CA LEU A 404 4.47 2.42 52.72
C LEU A 404 4.07 3.69 51.96
N LEU A 405 5.05 4.48 51.49
CA LEU A 405 4.86 5.62 50.60
C LEU A 405 5.75 5.56 49.34
N ILE A 406 6.34 4.39 49.06
CA ILE A 406 7.05 4.09 47.80
C ILE A 406 6.44 2.78 47.23
N ALA A 407 5.16 2.86 46.88
CA ALA A 407 4.38 1.69 46.41
C ALA A 407 3.34 2.04 45.31
N ALA A 408 3.39 3.25 44.74
CA ALA A 408 2.40 3.75 43.77
C ALA A 408 3.00 4.27 42.45
N SER A 409 4.32 4.13 42.25
CA SER A 409 5.02 4.70 41.09
C SER A 409 6.30 3.91 40.76
N ALA A 410 6.14 2.62 40.47
CA ALA A 410 7.17 1.81 39.81
C ALA A 410 6.61 1.31 38.47
N PRO A 411 7.29 1.53 37.33
CA PRO A 411 6.86 0.97 36.07
C PRO A 411 6.97 -0.56 36.14
N GLN A 412 5.91 -1.27 35.75
CA GLN A 412 5.97 -2.72 35.64
C GLN A 412 6.99 -3.08 34.54
N GLN A 413 7.96 -3.92 34.88
CA GLN A 413 8.87 -4.48 33.88
C GLN A 413 8.04 -5.30 32.87
N PRO A 414 8.27 -5.18 31.55
CA PRO A 414 7.63 -6.05 30.58
C PRO A 414 8.18 -7.46 30.76
N THR A 415 7.46 -8.30 31.50
CA THR A 415 7.84 -9.68 31.78
C THR A 415 7.62 -10.57 30.56
N THR A 416 8.50 -10.46 29.57
CA THR A 416 8.66 -11.44 28.47
C THR A 416 9.24 -12.75 29.01
N VAL A 417 8.45 -13.43 29.85
CA VAL A 417 8.69 -14.82 30.25
C VAL A 417 8.43 -15.68 29.02
N ILE A 418 9.49 -15.94 28.25
CA ILE A 418 9.52 -17.04 27.29
C ILE A 418 9.16 -18.30 28.06
N GLN A 419 7.97 -18.86 27.80
CA GLN A 419 7.47 -20.00 28.57
C GLN A 419 8.46 -21.16 28.48
N PRO A 420 8.73 -21.90 29.57
CA PRO A 420 9.72 -22.98 29.57
C PRO A 420 9.54 -24.02 28.45
N LYS A 421 8.28 -24.30 28.04
CA LYS A 421 7.97 -25.16 26.89
C LYS A 421 8.54 -24.65 25.56
N ALA A 422 8.49 -23.34 25.29
CA ALA A 422 9.06 -22.77 24.06
C ALA A 422 10.60 -22.88 24.05
N ARG A 423 11.24 -22.77 25.22
CA ARG A 423 12.69 -22.92 25.35
C ARG A 423 13.16 -24.38 25.19
N ALA A 424 12.33 -25.34 25.59
CA ALA A 424 12.57 -26.76 25.32
C ALA A 424 12.45 -27.10 23.83
N LEU A 425 11.45 -26.56 23.13
CA LEU A 425 11.23 -26.81 21.69
C LEU A 425 12.36 -26.29 20.78
N ILE A 426 13.17 -25.35 21.27
CA ILE A 426 14.33 -24.77 20.56
C ILE A 426 15.60 -25.62 20.74
N ALA A 427 15.66 -26.49 21.75
CA ALA A 427 16.88 -27.24 22.11
C ALA A 427 17.16 -28.46 21.20
N ASP A 428 16.11 -29.07 20.62
CA ASP A 428 16.23 -30.21 19.69
C ASP A 428 16.65 -29.80 18.27
N LEU A 429 16.71 -28.50 17.97
CA LEU A 429 17.25 -27.97 16.71
C LEU A 429 18.71 -27.57 16.91
N GLY A 430 19.61 -28.30 16.24
CA GLY A 430 21.03 -27.98 16.22
C GLY A 430 21.31 -26.53 15.75
N PRO A 431 22.47 -25.95 16.11
CA PRO A 431 22.75 -24.55 15.85
C PRO A 431 22.62 -24.24 14.36
N PRO A 432 21.87 -23.19 13.97
CA PRO A 432 21.65 -22.88 12.56
C PRO A 432 22.99 -22.51 11.89
N PRO A 433 23.18 -22.85 10.60
CA PRO A 433 24.37 -22.42 9.87
C PRO A 433 24.47 -20.90 9.90
N ALA A 434 25.67 -20.38 10.15
CA ALA A 434 25.89 -18.95 10.30
C ALA A 434 25.56 -18.21 8.99
N LEU A 435 24.42 -17.52 8.97
CA LEU A 435 23.99 -16.73 7.83
C LEU A 435 24.98 -15.58 7.59
N PRO A 436 25.33 -15.28 6.32
CA PRO A 436 26.08 -14.07 6.01
C PRO A 436 25.27 -12.83 6.43
N PRO A 437 25.92 -11.74 6.89
CA PRO A 437 25.22 -10.54 7.31
C PRO A 437 24.49 -9.90 6.11
N PRO A 438 23.27 -9.34 6.31
CA PRO A 438 22.48 -8.79 5.21
C PRO A 438 23.18 -7.59 4.56
N GLU A 439 23.26 -7.59 3.23
CA GLU A 439 23.89 -6.50 2.49
C GLU A 439 23.03 -5.23 2.52
N GLY A 440 23.53 -4.23 3.24
CA GLY A 440 22.88 -2.95 3.54
C GLY A 440 22.91 -2.67 5.04
N PRO A 441 23.16 -1.42 5.50
CA PRO A 441 23.47 -1.15 6.91
C PRO A 441 22.23 -1.22 7.82
N VAL A 442 21.80 -2.44 8.14
CA VAL A 442 21.14 -2.74 9.41
C VAL A 442 22.17 -2.43 10.50
N LEU A 443 21.92 -1.39 11.29
CA LEU A 443 22.79 -1.04 12.42
C LEU A 443 22.72 -2.18 13.44
N PRO A 444 23.82 -2.89 13.78
CA PRO A 444 23.78 -3.85 14.87
C PRO A 444 23.37 -3.15 16.16
N LEU A 445 22.65 -3.82 17.06
CA LEU A 445 22.15 -3.22 18.30
C LEU A 445 23.22 -2.39 19.06
N PRO A 446 24.49 -2.84 19.23
CA PRO A 446 25.54 -2.02 19.83
C PRO A 446 25.80 -0.68 19.12
N MET A 447 25.70 -0.64 17.78
CA MET A 447 25.92 0.54 16.96
C MET A 447 24.70 1.48 16.96
N ALA A 448 23.48 0.91 17.00
CA ALA A 448 22.24 1.69 17.20
C ALA A 448 22.22 2.37 18.58
N LEU A 449 22.52 1.62 19.65
CA LEU A 449 22.65 2.14 21.02
C LEU A 449 23.78 3.18 21.15
N THR A 450 24.85 3.04 20.36
CA THR A 450 25.94 4.04 20.30
C THR A 450 25.47 5.32 19.63
N LEU A 451 24.88 5.24 18.43
CA LEU A 451 24.37 6.41 17.70
C LEU A 451 23.31 7.17 18.50
N ALA A 452 22.43 6.48 19.21
CA ALA A 452 21.45 7.10 20.11
C ALA A 452 22.11 7.95 21.20
N ARG A 453 23.13 7.40 21.89
CA ARG A 453 23.90 8.13 22.93
C ARG A 453 24.60 9.37 22.36
N THR A 454 25.25 9.26 21.21
CA THR A 454 26.04 10.35 20.63
C THR A 454 25.16 11.48 20.05
N ASN A 455 23.96 11.15 19.57
CA ASN A 455 23.12 12.08 18.83
C ASN A 455 21.95 12.66 19.64
N SER A 456 21.53 12.06 20.76
CA SER A 456 20.47 12.60 21.62
C SER A 456 20.74 14.07 22.01
N PRO A 457 19.80 15.01 21.75
CA PRO A 457 19.88 16.38 22.25
C PRO A 457 19.73 16.43 23.77
N ASP A 458 18.82 15.62 24.34
CA ASP A 458 18.46 15.66 25.75
C ASP A 458 19.64 15.26 26.65
N LEU A 459 20.41 14.24 26.25
CA LEU A 459 21.63 13.85 26.96
C LEU A 459 22.71 14.94 26.92
N LYS A 460 22.77 15.76 25.86
CA LYS A 460 23.70 16.91 25.79
C LYS A 460 23.25 18.00 26.76
N VAL A 461 21.96 18.34 26.78
CA VAL A 461 21.38 19.30 27.72
C VAL A 461 21.54 18.84 29.17
N LEU A 462 21.40 17.54 29.48
CA LEU A 462 21.62 16.99 30.82
C LEU A 462 23.11 17.02 31.21
N ALA A 463 24.03 16.65 30.32
CA ALA A 463 25.47 16.78 30.55
C ALA A 463 25.88 18.25 30.78
N GLU A 464 25.31 19.20 30.03
CA GLU A 464 25.49 20.64 30.24
C GLU A 464 24.95 21.09 31.61
N ARG A 465 23.83 20.55 32.09
CA ARG A 465 23.34 20.79 33.47
C ARG A 465 24.29 20.24 34.53
N VAL A 466 24.90 19.06 34.32
CA VAL A 466 25.93 18.50 35.23
C VAL A 466 27.18 19.40 35.26
N VAL A 467 27.61 19.93 34.12
CA VAL A 467 28.70 20.93 34.04
C VAL A 467 28.30 22.21 34.77
N GLN A 468 27.09 22.72 34.55
CA GLN A 468 26.61 23.95 35.20
C GLN A 468 26.46 23.79 36.71
N ALA A 469 26.02 22.64 37.21
CA ALA A 469 25.98 22.36 38.65
C ALA A 469 27.40 22.28 39.26
N ARG A 470 28.40 21.78 38.52
CA ARG A 470 29.83 21.86 38.94
C ARG A 470 30.36 23.30 38.93
N ASN A 471 29.89 24.13 38.00
CA ASN A 471 30.18 25.56 38.00
C ASN A 471 29.51 26.27 39.20
N ASP A 472 28.29 25.88 39.61
CA ASP A 472 27.65 26.36 40.83
C ASP A 472 28.46 26.02 42.10
N VAL A 473 28.95 24.77 42.22
CA VAL A 473 29.88 24.39 43.30
C VAL A 473 31.14 25.27 43.28
N SER A 474 31.73 25.50 42.11
CA SER A 474 32.92 26.34 41.95
C SER A 474 32.66 27.82 42.29
N ARG A 475 31.46 28.34 42.00
CA ARG A 475 31.02 29.68 42.38
C ARG A 475 30.71 29.81 43.86
N ALA A 476 30.18 28.76 44.51
CA ALA A 476 30.00 28.73 45.96
C ALA A 476 31.37 28.77 46.68
N TRP A 477 32.34 27.97 46.23
CA TRP A 477 33.72 28.03 46.74
C TRP A 477 34.41 29.38 46.50
N ALA A 478 34.07 30.11 45.43
CA ALA A 478 34.63 31.44 45.18
C ALA A 478 34.26 32.46 46.27
N GLN A 479 33.16 32.27 47.01
CA GLN A 479 32.73 33.14 48.11
C GLN A 479 33.63 33.06 49.37
N LEU A 480 34.58 32.12 49.40
CA LEU A 480 35.60 31.99 50.45
C LEU A 480 36.97 32.53 50.03
N LYS A 481 37.12 33.06 48.81
CA LYS A 481 38.39 33.63 48.33
C LYS A 481 38.58 35.07 48.87
N PRO A 482 39.80 35.47 49.26
CA PRO A 482 40.08 36.84 49.67
C PRO A 482 39.94 37.78 48.46
N THR A 483 39.39 38.98 48.71
CA THR A 483 39.25 40.03 47.70
C THR A 483 40.19 41.18 48.03
N LEU A 484 40.96 41.63 47.03
CA LEU A 484 41.90 42.76 47.15
C LEU A 484 41.34 43.95 46.36
N THR A 485 41.31 45.13 46.97
CA THR A 485 40.82 46.36 46.32
C THR A 485 41.77 47.52 46.63
N GLY A 486 42.20 48.25 45.61
CA GLY A 486 43.20 49.31 45.73
C GLY A 486 42.82 50.57 44.94
N THR A 487 43.14 51.73 45.51
CA THR A 487 42.99 53.07 44.91
C THR A 487 44.17 53.94 45.38
N GLY A 488 44.49 55.04 44.68
CA GLY A 488 45.65 55.87 45.04
C GLY A 488 45.68 57.24 44.34
N SER A 489 46.55 58.12 44.84
CA SER A 489 46.73 59.52 44.41
C SER A 489 48.17 60.01 44.69
N TYR A 490 48.53 61.21 44.22
CA TYR A 490 49.91 61.75 44.21
C TYR A 490 49.96 63.24 44.65
N THR A 491 51.11 63.71 45.15
CA THR A 491 51.34 65.08 45.66
C THR A 491 52.74 65.59 45.27
N HIS A 492 52.90 66.90 45.09
CA HIS A 492 54.18 67.58 44.75
C HIS A 492 54.34 68.86 45.60
N ASN A 493 55.53 69.07 46.20
CA ASN A 493 55.82 70.20 47.08
C ASN A 493 56.95 71.09 46.53
N SER A 494 56.87 72.39 46.78
CA SER A 494 57.96 73.36 46.58
C SER A 494 58.08 74.27 47.81
N VAL A 495 59.30 74.61 48.21
CA VAL A 495 59.60 75.31 49.47
C VAL A 495 60.19 76.69 49.19
N GLY A 496 59.70 77.71 49.91
CA GLY A 496 60.27 79.07 49.93
C GLY A 496 60.78 79.42 51.34
N PRO A 497 61.72 80.37 51.48
CA PRO A 497 62.35 80.73 52.76
C PRO A 497 61.38 81.47 53.73
N PRO A 498 61.66 81.44 55.04
CA PRO A 498 60.77 81.99 56.08
C PRO A 498 60.72 83.52 56.11
N VAL A 499 59.66 84.03 56.73
CA VAL A 499 59.40 85.47 56.92
C VAL A 499 59.50 85.84 58.41
N PHE A 500 60.13 86.98 58.68
CA PHE A 500 60.29 87.55 60.02
C PHE A 500 59.27 88.68 60.25
N ILE A 501 58.67 88.75 61.44
CA ILE A 501 57.67 89.78 61.79
C ILE A 501 58.07 90.43 63.12
N ALA A 502 58.09 91.77 63.16
CA ALA A 502 58.35 92.53 64.37
C ALA A 502 57.04 92.78 65.14
N VAL A 503 57.00 92.45 66.43
CA VAL A 503 55.79 92.51 67.26
C VAL A 503 55.89 93.70 68.25
N PRO A 504 54.96 94.68 68.21
CA PRO A 504 54.95 95.79 69.15
C PRO A 504 54.75 95.32 70.60
N SER A 505 55.59 95.81 71.52
CA SER A 505 55.39 95.60 72.96
C SER A 505 54.17 96.36 73.46
N THR A 506 53.29 95.70 74.22
CA THR A 506 52.11 96.31 74.85
C THR A 506 52.42 97.02 76.18
N THR A 507 53.66 96.92 76.68
CA THR A 507 54.11 97.58 77.92
C THR A 507 54.73 98.94 77.59
N PRO A 508 54.17 100.08 78.05
CA PRO A 508 54.74 101.40 77.79
C PRO A 508 56.18 101.53 78.31
N GLY A 509 57.13 101.76 77.39
CA GLY A 509 58.55 101.96 77.70
C GLY A 509 59.49 100.81 77.34
N ALA A 510 58.99 99.66 76.87
CA ALA A 510 59.83 98.54 76.42
C ALA A 510 59.92 98.43 74.88
N PRO A 511 61.10 98.16 74.28
CA PRO A 511 61.25 97.99 72.83
C PRO A 511 60.61 96.68 72.31
N PRO A 512 60.20 96.63 71.03
CA PRO A 512 59.67 95.42 70.39
C PRO A 512 60.75 94.37 70.09
N PHE A 513 60.33 93.12 69.88
CA PHE A 513 61.18 92.03 69.41
C PHE A 513 60.63 91.40 68.11
N ILE A 514 61.41 90.51 67.49
CA ILE A 514 61.10 89.88 66.20
C ILE A 514 60.84 88.38 66.42
N GLU A 515 59.80 87.85 65.78
CA GLU A 515 59.46 86.44 65.75
C GLU A 515 59.59 85.87 64.33
N THR A 516 59.85 84.56 64.22
CA THR A 516 60.09 83.85 62.95
C THR A 516 59.09 82.70 62.83
N VAL A 517 58.44 82.55 61.67
CA VAL A 517 57.43 81.50 61.45
C VAL A 517 57.80 80.64 60.25
N GLU A 518 57.92 79.33 60.47
CA GLU A 518 58.09 78.31 59.41
C GLU A 518 56.73 77.74 58.96
N GLY A 519 56.58 77.44 57.67
CA GLY A 519 55.34 76.91 57.10
C GLY A 519 55.18 75.40 57.31
N SER A 520 54.05 74.97 57.89
CA SER A 520 53.76 73.56 58.14
C SER A 520 53.33 72.79 56.88
N PRO A 521 53.84 71.57 56.63
CA PRO A 521 53.38 70.71 55.54
C PRO A 521 52.10 69.95 55.91
N ASN A 522 51.04 70.08 55.09
CA ASN A 522 49.83 69.26 55.21
C ASN A 522 50.06 67.85 54.63
N THR A 523 49.58 66.82 55.33
CA THR A 523 49.70 65.42 54.92
C THR A 523 48.32 64.72 54.94
N VAL A 524 47.99 63.99 53.88
CA VAL A 524 46.80 63.10 53.81
C VAL A 524 47.22 61.79 53.13
N ALA A 525 46.73 60.65 53.61
CA ALA A 525 47.16 59.32 53.19
C ALA A 525 46.05 58.50 52.50
N GLY A 526 46.43 57.61 51.59
CA GLY A 526 45.57 56.56 51.01
C GLY A 526 45.71 55.23 51.75
N ALA A 527 44.71 54.35 51.63
CA ALA A 527 44.66 53.06 52.33
C ALA A 527 44.42 51.88 51.37
N LEU A 528 44.99 50.72 51.72
CA LEU A 528 44.88 49.47 50.95
C LEU A 528 43.99 48.48 51.71
N GLY A 529 42.89 48.05 51.11
CA GLY A 529 41.90 47.17 51.74
C GLY A 529 42.06 45.71 51.32
N LEU A 530 42.43 44.84 52.25
CA LEU A 530 42.34 43.38 52.08
C LEU A 530 41.11 42.85 52.80
N GLN A 531 40.10 42.40 52.07
CA GLN A 531 38.90 41.81 52.66
C GLN A 531 38.96 40.28 52.58
N VAL A 532 39.33 39.65 53.70
CA VAL A 532 39.27 38.19 53.87
C VAL A 532 37.99 37.84 54.64
N PRO A 533 37.03 37.10 54.06
CA PRO A 533 35.81 36.68 54.75
C PRO A 533 36.09 35.49 55.69
N ILE A 534 36.78 35.76 56.80
CA ILE A 534 37.12 34.78 57.83
C ILE A 534 35.83 34.24 58.47
N PHE A 535 35.45 33.02 58.08
CA PHE A 535 34.22 32.28 58.47
C PHE A 535 32.88 32.90 58.07
N ASN A 536 32.62 33.04 56.76
CA ASN A 536 31.23 33.11 56.27
C ASN A 536 30.53 31.72 56.38
N GLY A 537 30.03 31.39 57.56
CA GLY A 537 29.40 30.09 57.86
C GLY A 537 28.18 29.73 57.00
N ARG A 538 27.55 30.71 56.33
CA ARG A 538 26.42 30.48 55.41
C ARG A 538 26.84 29.85 54.07
N VAL A 539 28.13 29.83 53.74
CA VAL A 539 28.64 29.23 52.49
C VAL A 539 28.62 27.70 52.54
N PHE A 540 28.83 27.06 53.71
CA PHE A 540 28.88 25.59 53.79
C PHE A 540 27.53 24.92 53.43
N PRO A 541 26.36 25.39 53.90
CA PRO A 541 25.07 24.93 53.38
C PRO A 541 24.91 25.14 51.87
N ALA A 542 25.36 26.29 51.34
CA ALA A 542 25.27 26.58 49.91
C ALA A 542 26.15 25.64 49.06
N ILE A 543 27.36 25.29 49.52
CA ILE A 543 28.23 24.28 48.91
C ILE A 543 27.55 22.90 48.97
N ALA A 544 26.95 22.52 50.09
CA ALA A 544 26.24 21.23 50.22
C ALA A 544 25.04 21.14 49.27
N THR A 545 24.22 22.19 49.17
CA THR A 545 23.11 22.25 48.20
C THR A 545 23.62 22.25 46.75
N ALA A 546 24.75 22.89 46.46
CA ALA A 546 25.35 22.86 45.12
C ALA A 546 25.85 21.45 44.74
N TRP A 547 26.46 20.70 45.68
CA TRP A 547 26.80 19.29 45.46
C TRP A 547 25.55 18.42 45.27
N GLN A 548 24.51 18.62 46.09
CA GLN A 548 23.24 17.90 45.92
C GLN A 548 22.62 18.12 44.53
N ARG A 549 22.74 19.33 43.95
CA ARG A 549 22.35 19.59 42.55
C ARG A 549 23.21 18.85 41.53
N VAL A 550 24.53 18.73 41.77
CA VAL A 550 25.42 17.93 40.92
C VAL A 550 25.01 16.46 40.92
N ASP A 551 24.65 15.91 42.08
CA ASP A 551 24.31 14.49 42.20
C ASP A 551 22.91 14.20 41.63
N VAL A 552 21.92 15.07 41.85
CA VAL A 552 20.61 14.99 41.16
C VAL A 552 20.79 15.07 39.64
N ALA A 553 21.54 16.05 39.11
CA ALA A 553 21.73 16.17 37.67
C ALA A 553 22.44 14.96 37.04
N ARG A 554 23.31 14.25 37.79
CA ARG A 554 23.92 12.98 37.33
C ARG A 554 22.93 11.84 37.34
N LEU A 555 22.01 11.78 38.31
CA LEU A 555 20.96 10.78 38.36
C LEU A 555 19.97 10.99 37.20
N ASP A 556 19.60 12.24 36.92
CA ASP A 556 18.78 12.62 35.76
C ASP A 556 19.46 12.19 34.44
N GLU A 557 20.75 12.50 34.24
CA GLU A 557 21.53 12.09 33.06
C GLU A 557 21.59 10.55 32.93
N ALA A 558 21.83 9.85 34.04
CA ALA A 558 21.90 8.39 34.06
C ALA A 558 20.56 7.72 33.76
N GLN A 559 19.46 8.24 34.31
CA GLN A 559 18.11 7.76 34.08
C GLN A 559 17.68 7.99 32.63
N GLN A 560 17.78 9.23 32.11
CA GLN A 560 17.45 9.54 30.71
C GLN A 560 18.27 8.67 29.75
N ARG A 561 19.54 8.37 30.10
CA ARG A 561 20.41 7.49 29.31
C ARG A 561 19.94 6.03 29.36
N GLN A 562 19.43 5.53 30.49
CA GLN A 562 18.84 4.19 30.56
C GLN A 562 17.52 4.11 29.79
N GLU A 563 16.63 5.09 29.93
CA GLU A 563 15.34 5.15 29.23
C GLU A 563 15.53 5.22 27.71
N LEU A 564 16.44 6.08 27.22
CA LEU A 564 16.79 6.15 25.79
C LEU A 564 17.30 4.80 25.25
N LEU A 565 18.14 4.10 26.02
CA LEU A 565 18.68 2.80 25.61
C LEU A 565 17.60 1.71 25.62
N LEU A 566 16.70 1.73 26.59
CA LEU A 566 15.56 0.81 26.66
C LEU A 566 14.59 1.05 25.49
N ALA A 567 14.26 2.29 25.18
CA ALA A 567 13.41 2.66 24.06
C ALA A 567 14.01 2.22 22.71
N VAL A 568 15.30 2.47 22.49
CA VAL A 568 16.02 2.07 21.26
C VAL A 568 16.15 0.55 21.17
N ALA A 569 16.43 -0.14 22.27
CA ALA A 569 16.47 -1.61 22.29
C ALA A 569 15.08 -2.21 22.02
N SER A 570 14.02 -1.70 22.67
CA SER A 570 12.65 -2.15 22.46
C SER A 570 12.23 -1.96 21.00
N THR A 571 12.46 -0.78 20.43
CA THR A 571 12.15 -0.48 19.01
C THR A 571 12.92 -1.39 18.07
N TYR A 572 14.20 -1.66 18.36
CA TYR A 572 15.03 -2.60 17.59
C TYR A 572 14.46 -4.03 17.64
N TYR A 573 14.14 -4.54 18.83
CA TYR A 573 13.62 -5.89 18.99
C TYR A 573 12.21 -6.06 18.38
N SER A 574 11.31 -5.09 18.56
CA SER A 574 10.00 -5.09 17.90
C SER A 574 10.12 -5.06 16.37
N GLY A 575 11.05 -4.27 15.81
CA GLY A 575 11.30 -4.23 14.36
C GLY A 575 11.89 -5.54 13.81
N VAL A 576 12.74 -6.23 14.58
CA VAL A 576 13.25 -7.57 14.23
C VAL A 576 12.16 -8.63 14.34
N GLN A 577 11.33 -8.58 15.39
CA GLN A 577 10.21 -9.51 15.60
C GLN A 577 9.16 -9.39 14.49
N LEU A 578 8.78 -8.15 14.11
CA LEU A 578 7.94 -7.86 12.95
C LEU A 578 8.50 -8.48 11.66
N LEU A 579 9.80 -8.27 11.38
CA LEU A 579 10.43 -8.79 10.18
C LEU A 579 10.47 -10.33 10.14
N GLU A 580 10.77 -11.00 11.25
CA GLU A 580 10.76 -12.47 11.28
C GLU A 580 9.35 -13.07 11.25
N LEU A 581 8.35 -12.43 11.88
CA LEU A 581 6.94 -12.84 11.75
C LEU A 581 6.45 -12.69 10.30
N ALA A 582 6.75 -11.57 9.64
CA ALA A 582 6.44 -11.37 8.22
C ALA A 582 7.13 -12.41 7.33
N LYS A 583 8.40 -12.77 7.61
CA LYS A 583 9.10 -13.86 6.90
C LYS A 583 8.49 -15.24 7.16
N VAL A 584 7.95 -15.52 8.36
CA VAL A 584 7.25 -16.79 8.65
C VAL A 584 5.89 -16.82 7.95
N ALA A 585 5.17 -15.70 7.88
CA ALA A 585 3.94 -15.57 7.10
C ALA A 585 4.18 -15.78 5.60
N PHE A 586 5.20 -15.13 5.03
CA PHE A 586 5.61 -15.33 3.64
C PHE A 586 5.99 -16.79 3.36
N ARG A 587 6.88 -17.37 4.19
CA ARG A 587 7.29 -18.78 4.07
C ARG A 587 6.12 -19.76 4.26
N THR A 588 5.09 -19.40 5.02
CA THR A 588 3.86 -20.20 5.12
C THR A 588 3.10 -20.21 3.79
N ALA A 589 2.83 -19.05 3.20
CA ALA A 589 2.15 -18.95 1.89
C ALA A 589 2.95 -19.66 0.78
N GLU A 590 4.28 -19.49 0.79
CA GLU A 590 5.22 -20.16 -0.13
C GLU A 590 5.20 -21.70 0.01
N ASN A 591 5.34 -22.24 1.21
CA ASN A 591 5.25 -23.69 1.44
C ASN A 591 3.86 -24.26 1.08
N THR A 592 2.81 -23.49 1.32
CA THR A 592 1.43 -23.84 0.94
C THR A 592 1.29 -23.92 -0.58
N ARG A 593 1.81 -22.93 -1.30
CA ARG A 593 1.84 -22.87 -2.77
C ARG A 593 2.58 -24.08 -3.32
N ASP A 594 3.82 -24.32 -2.88
CA ASP A 594 4.65 -25.38 -3.43
C ASP A 594 4.10 -26.79 -3.12
N HIS A 595 3.41 -26.98 -1.99
CA HIS A 595 2.67 -28.22 -1.71
C HIS A 595 1.50 -28.43 -2.68
N ALA A 596 0.65 -27.42 -2.86
CA ALA A 596 -0.50 -27.51 -3.78
C ALA A 596 -0.06 -27.67 -5.25
N ILE A 597 1.05 -27.05 -5.65
CA ILE A 597 1.68 -27.29 -6.95
C ILE A 597 2.22 -28.73 -7.04
N ALA A 598 2.98 -29.20 -6.04
CA ALA A 598 3.53 -30.57 -6.05
C ALA A 598 2.43 -31.65 -6.09
N ALA A 599 1.26 -31.38 -5.53
CA ALA A 599 0.08 -32.25 -5.61
C ALA A 599 -0.64 -32.22 -6.97
N ALA A 600 -0.36 -31.25 -7.85
CA ALA A 600 -1.03 -31.13 -9.14
C ALA A 600 -0.60 -32.25 -10.11
N ARG A 601 -1.52 -33.18 -10.41
CA ARG A 601 -1.35 -34.28 -11.36
C ARG A 601 -2.71 -34.79 -11.86
N PRO A 602 -2.77 -35.52 -12.99
CA PRO A 602 -3.99 -36.16 -13.45
C PRO A 602 -4.64 -37.04 -12.36
N GLY A 603 -5.97 -37.00 -12.26
CA GLY A 603 -6.77 -37.78 -11.32
C GLY A 603 -7.02 -37.12 -9.95
N GLU A 604 -6.19 -36.18 -9.51
CA GLU A 604 -6.41 -35.36 -8.30
C GLU A 604 -7.51 -34.30 -8.51
N THR A 605 -7.90 -33.56 -7.47
CA THR A 605 -9.00 -32.57 -7.55
C THR A 605 -8.62 -31.23 -6.92
N LEU A 606 -9.23 -30.13 -7.37
CA LEU A 606 -9.00 -28.80 -6.78
C LEU A 606 -9.46 -28.70 -5.32
N ASP A 607 -10.45 -29.49 -4.90
CA ASP A 607 -10.85 -29.59 -3.49
C ASP A 607 -9.74 -30.25 -2.64
N ALA A 608 -9.10 -31.34 -3.12
CA ALA A 608 -7.99 -31.98 -2.41
C ALA A 608 -6.74 -31.06 -2.31
N LEU A 609 -6.43 -30.30 -3.37
CA LEU A 609 -5.37 -29.29 -3.34
C LEU A 609 -5.68 -28.17 -2.33
N HIS A 610 -6.95 -27.77 -2.21
CA HIS A 610 -7.41 -26.79 -1.22
C HIS A 610 -7.34 -27.33 0.22
N GLU A 611 -7.69 -28.59 0.46
CA GLU A 611 -7.61 -29.23 1.78
C GLU A 611 -6.16 -29.33 2.27
N GLY A 612 -5.22 -29.75 1.41
CA GLY A 612 -3.79 -29.74 1.70
C GLY A 612 -3.25 -28.34 1.99
N ALA A 613 -3.68 -27.34 1.20
CA ALA A 613 -3.32 -25.95 1.43
C ALA A 613 -3.86 -25.41 2.77
N VAL A 614 -5.12 -25.68 3.10
CA VAL A 614 -5.76 -25.27 4.35
C VAL A 614 -5.05 -25.86 5.58
N ARG A 615 -4.55 -27.10 5.50
CA ARG A 615 -3.73 -27.69 6.57
C ARG A 615 -2.45 -26.90 6.83
N ILE A 616 -1.62 -26.68 5.81
CA ILE A 616 -0.33 -25.99 5.95
C ILE A 616 -0.53 -24.52 6.39
N LEU A 617 -1.57 -23.85 5.88
CA LEU A 617 -1.98 -22.52 6.33
C LEU A 617 -2.38 -22.51 7.81
N THR A 618 -3.17 -23.49 8.28
CA THR A 618 -3.57 -23.60 9.69
C THR A 618 -2.37 -23.86 10.60
N GLU A 619 -1.46 -24.76 10.21
CA GLU A 619 -0.19 -24.99 10.93
C GLU A 619 0.69 -23.73 10.96
N GLY A 620 0.69 -22.93 9.89
CA GLY A 620 1.33 -21.62 9.86
C GLY A 620 0.68 -20.60 10.80
N MET A 621 -0.65 -20.49 10.78
CA MET A 621 -1.41 -19.60 11.67
C MET A 621 -1.19 -19.94 13.15
N VAL A 622 -1.08 -21.21 13.51
CA VAL A 622 -0.73 -21.64 14.88
C VAL A 622 0.71 -21.26 15.24
N ARG A 623 1.68 -21.47 14.34
CA ARG A 623 3.08 -21.04 14.54
C ARG A 623 3.26 -19.52 14.62
N LEU A 624 2.38 -18.76 13.96
CA LEU A 624 2.33 -17.29 13.99
C LEU A 624 1.56 -16.72 15.20
N GLY A 625 0.90 -17.56 16.00
CA GLY A 625 0.03 -17.09 17.10
C GLY A 625 -1.29 -16.44 16.64
N LEU A 626 -1.66 -16.59 15.37
CA LEU A 626 -2.95 -16.14 14.82
C LEU A 626 -4.11 -17.06 15.22
N LEU A 627 -3.81 -18.34 15.44
CA LEU A 627 -4.71 -19.35 15.99
C LEU A 627 -4.02 -20.10 17.13
N ALA A 628 -4.80 -20.73 18.02
CA ALA A 628 -4.30 -21.58 19.08
C ALA A 628 -5.25 -22.77 19.30
N GLY A 629 -4.70 -23.98 19.37
CA GLY A 629 -5.47 -25.22 19.50
C GLY A 629 -4.85 -26.37 18.70
N ASP A 630 -5.61 -27.46 18.58
CA ASP A 630 -5.29 -28.56 17.68
C ASP A 630 -5.61 -28.19 16.21
N VAL A 631 -4.74 -28.59 15.28
CA VAL A 631 -4.86 -28.25 13.86
C VAL A 631 -6.07 -28.91 13.22
N ASP A 632 -6.33 -30.19 13.50
CA ASP A 632 -7.46 -30.90 12.89
C ASP A 632 -8.80 -30.35 13.38
N GLN A 633 -8.87 -29.93 14.64
CA GLN A 633 -10.05 -29.26 15.20
C GLN A 633 -10.24 -27.85 14.61
N LEU A 634 -9.18 -27.04 14.51
CA LEU A 634 -9.24 -25.71 13.87
C LEU A 634 -9.68 -25.77 12.40
N ILE A 635 -9.35 -26.84 11.67
CA ILE A 635 -9.81 -27.07 10.30
C ILE A 635 -11.30 -27.44 10.27
N LYS A 636 -11.77 -28.37 11.12
CA LYS A 636 -13.19 -28.76 11.24
C LYS A 636 -14.08 -27.57 11.59
N ASP A 637 -13.65 -26.75 12.55
CA ASP A 637 -14.36 -25.55 12.99
C ASP A 637 -14.23 -24.38 12.00
N ASN A 638 -13.47 -24.57 10.90
CA ASN A 638 -13.19 -23.58 9.86
C ASN A 638 -12.54 -22.28 10.38
N ALA A 639 -11.81 -22.36 11.50
CA ALA A 639 -11.20 -21.21 12.16
C ALA A 639 -10.18 -20.47 11.27
N TYR A 640 -9.52 -21.19 10.35
CA TYR A 640 -8.63 -20.62 9.34
C TYR A 640 -9.31 -19.54 8.47
N ARG A 641 -10.64 -19.57 8.30
CA ARG A 641 -11.39 -18.61 7.46
C ARG A 641 -11.36 -17.17 7.97
N ARG A 642 -10.93 -16.94 9.21
CA ARG A 642 -10.63 -15.58 9.72
C ARG A 642 -9.51 -14.90 8.91
N TYR A 643 -8.53 -15.69 8.44
CA TYR A 643 -7.32 -15.18 7.77
C TYR A 643 -7.11 -15.75 6.35
N TYR A 644 -7.85 -16.78 5.95
CA TYR A 644 -7.87 -17.35 4.60
C TYR A 644 -9.29 -17.75 4.17
N MET A 645 -9.98 -16.81 3.53
CA MET A 645 -11.42 -16.85 3.27
C MET A 645 -11.81 -17.25 1.83
N HIS A 646 -10.84 -17.47 0.94
CA HIS A 646 -11.08 -17.81 -0.47
C HIS A 646 -10.55 -19.20 -0.84
N ARG A 647 -10.85 -19.68 -2.05
CA ARG A 647 -10.32 -20.95 -2.58
C ARG A 647 -8.88 -20.80 -3.03
N THR A 648 -8.17 -21.93 -3.12
CA THR A 648 -6.76 -22.00 -3.54
C THR A 648 -6.59 -21.95 -5.06
N SER A 649 -7.63 -22.27 -5.82
CA SER A 649 -7.54 -22.45 -7.27
C SER A 649 -8.85 -22.13 -7.99
N HIS A 650 -8.71 -21.60 -9.21
CA HIS A 650 -9.77 -21.51 -10.22
C HIS A 650 -9.22 -21.87 -11.60
N TRP A 651 -10.08 -22.28 -12.55
CA TRP A 651 -9.69 -22.48 -13.95
C TRP A 651 -9.21 -21.18 -14.59
N LEU A 652 -8.34 -21.28 -15.60
CA LEU A 652 -7.72 -20.13 -16.27
C LEU A 652 -7.63 -20.35 -17.79
N GLY A 653 -7.92 -19.32 -18.59
CA GLY A 653 -8.00 -19.44 -20.05
C GLY A 653 -8.34 -18.14 -20.77
N LEU A 654 -9.47 -18.13 -21.49
CA LEU A 654 -9.94 -16.89 -22.15
C LEU A 654 -10.41 -15.87 -21.13
N ASP A 655 -11.06 -16.36 -20.07
CA ASP A 655 -11.52 -15.58 -18.93
C ASP A 655 -10.66 -15.92 -17.70
N VAL A 656 -10.60 -15.00 -16.74
CA VAL A 656 -9.71 -15.09 -15.56
C VAL A 656 -10.17 -16.21 -14.62
N HIS A 657 -11.47 -16.26 -14.35
CA HIS A 657 -12.13 -17.41 -13.76
C HIS A 657 -12.77 -18.17 -14.93
N ASP A 658 -11.98 -19.04 -15.58
CA ASP A 658 -12.33 -19.62 -16.88
C ASP A 658 -13.50 -20.60 -16.77
N ALA A 659 -14.18 -20.80 -17.91
CA ALA A 659 -15.38 -21.61 -17.97
C ALA A 659 -15.09 -23.12 -17.86
N GLY A 660 -15.94 -23.84 -17.13
CA GLY A 660 -15.87 -25.28 -16.94
C GLY A 660 -16.36 -25.70 -15.55
N ASP A 661 -17.13 -26.78 -15.47
CA ASP A 661 -17.66 -27.26 -14.19
C ASP A 661 -16.55 -27.67 -13.22
N TYR A 662 -16.68 -27.24 -11.96
CA TYR A 662 -15.83 -27.70 -10.83
C TYR A 662 -16.27 -29.07 -10.29
N ARG A 663 -17.27 -29.71 -10.93
CA ARG A 663 -17.78 -31.04 -10.58
C ARG A 663 -17.63 -32.02 -11.74
N GLY A 664 -17.42 -33.29 -11.40
CA GLY A 664 -17.47 -34.40 -12.35
C GLY A 664 -18.92 -34.77 -12.71
N ARG A 665 -19.07 -35.64 -13.72
CA ARG A 665 -20.38 -36.18 -14.13
C ARG A 665 -21.02 -37.09 -13.07
N ASP A 666 -20.24 -37.50 -12.08
CA ASP A 666 -20.63 -38.22 -10.86
C ASP A 666 -21.13 -37.29 -9.73
N GLY A 667 -21.08 -35.96 -9.93
CA GLY A 667 -21.37 -34.95 -8.90
C GLY A 667 -20.24 -34.75 -7.88
N GLY A 668 -19.14 -35.51 -7.98
CA GLY A 668 -17.95 -35.38 -7.14
C GLY A 668 -17.10 -34.16 -7.54
N PRO A 669 -16.08 -33.78 -6.74
CA PRO A 669 -15.10 -32.77 -7.13
C PRO A 669 -14.43 -33.14 -8.46
N ARG A 670 -14.30 -32.18 -9.39
CA ARG A 670 -13.74 -32.48 -10.70
C ARG A 670 -12.29 -32.94 -10.61
N ARG A 671 -11.98 -34.05 -11.30
CA ARG A 671 -10.61 -34.54 -11.49
C ARG A 671 -9.86 -33.72 -12.52
N LEU A 672 -8.58 -33.48 -12.24
CA LEU A 672 -7.61 -32.89 -13.14
C LEU A 672 -7.28 -33.86 -14.28
N GLU A 673 -7.18 -33.33 -15.49
CA GLU A 673 -6.83 -34.09 -16.71
C GLU A 673 -5.81 -33.28 -17.53
N PRO A 674 -4.92 -33.93 -18.31
CA PRO A 674 -3.93 -33.22 -19.13
C PRO A 674 -4.55 -32.13 -20.03
N GLY A 675 -3.88 -30.98 -20.10
CA GLY A 675 -4.36 -29.82 -20.85
C GLY A 675 -5.26 -28.86 -20.05
N MET A 676 -5.71 -29.21 -18.83
CA MET A 676 -6.34 -28.24 -17.93
C MET A 676 -5.34 -27.21 -17.42
N VAL A 677 -5.77 -25.95 -17.26
CA VAL A 677 -4.96 -24.87 -16.68
C VAL A 677 -5.73 -24.17 -15.57
N PHE A 678 -5.07 -23.93 -14.44
CA PHE A 678 -5.67 -23.37 -13.22
C PHE A 678 -4.64 -22.60 -12.37
N THR A 679 -5.11 -21.71 -11.48
CA THR A 679 -4.25 -20.96 -10.54
C THR A 679 -3.97 -21.73 -9.26
N VAL A 680 -2.86 -21.45 -8.58
CA VAL A 680 -2.61 -21.84 -7.18
C VAL A 680 -2.24 -20.58 -6.39
N GLU A 681 -3.22 -19.98 -5.69
CA GLU A 681 -3.13 -18.64 -5.06
C GLU A 681 -3.29 -18.60 -3.51
N PRO A 682 -2.62 -19.43 -2.71
CA PRO A 682 -2.74 -19.36 -1.26
C PRO A 682 -2.28 -18.01 -0.69
N GLY A 683 -2.93 -17.60 0.39
CA GLY A 683 -2.67 -16.31 1.04
C GLY A 683 -3.03 -16.30 2.52
N LEU A 684 -2.65 -15.21 3.18
CA LEU A 684 -2.87 -14.94 4.59
C LEU A 684 -3.13 -13.43 4.75
N TYR A 685 -4.27 -13.09 5.35
CA TYR A 685 -4.69 -11.70 5.54
C TYR A 685 -5.07 -11.49 7.00
N VAL A 686 -4.45 -10.52 7.63
CA VAL A 686 -4.69 -10.18 9.04
C VAL A 686 -5.16 -8.73 9.09
N ALA A 687 -6.43 -8.52 9.41
CA ALA A 687 -7.03 -7.19 9.38
C ALA A 687 -6.31 -6.20 10.34
N PRO A 688 -6.22 -4.90 10.00
CA PRO A 688 -5.53 -3.91 10.83
C PRO A 688 -6.19 -3.71 12.21
N ASP A 689 -7.48 -4.00 12.31
CA ASP A 689 -8.31 -3.93 13.52
C ASP A 689 -8.48 -5.29 14.24
N ASP A 690 -7.75 -6.35 13.83
CA ASP A 690 -7.84 -7.67 14.46
C ASP A 690 -7.20 -7.67 15.88
N ASP A 691 -8.05 -7.45 16.88
CA ASP A 691 -7.69 -7.40 18.30
C ASP A 691 -7.07 -8.70 18.85
N LYS A 692 -7.30 -9.84 18.19
CA LYS A 692 -6.85 -11.19 18.60
C LYS A 692 -5.54 -11.59 17.94
N ALA A 693 -5.25 -11.06 16.75
CA ALA A 693 -3.97 -11.26 16.09
C ALA A 693 -2.83 -10.55 16.85
N PRO A 694 -1.58 -11.06 16.79
CA PRO A 694 -0.41 -10.34 17.28
C PRO A 694 -0.32 -8.93 16.66
N PRO A 695 -0.04 -7.87 17.45
CA PRO A 695 -0.01 -6.49 16.94
C PRO A 695 0.92 -6.29 15.74
N GLU A 696 2.00 -7.05 15.65
CA GLU A 696 2.98 -7.01 14.56
C GLU A 696 2.46 -7.57 13.24
N LEU A 697 1.40 -8.40 13.25
CA LEU A 697 0.80 -8.97 12.04
C LEU A 697 -0.41 -8.19 11.53
N ARG A 698 -0.90 -7.19 12.28
CA ARG A 698 -2.10 -6.43 11.90
C ARG A 698 -1.84 -5.57 10.65
N GLY A 699 -2.71 -5.71 9.66
CA GLY A 699 -2.56 -5.09 8.33
C GLY A 699 -1.65 -5.87 7.38
N VAL A 700 -1.14 -7.05 7.74
CA VAL A 700 -0.34 -7.88 6.83
C VAL A 700 -1.28 -8.67 5.90
N GLY A 701 -1.20 -8.39 4.61
CA GLY A 701 -1.79 -9.20 3.53
C GLY A 701 -0.70 -9.79 2.64
N ILE A 702 -0.68 -11.12 2.49
CA ILE A 702 0.26 -11.84 1.61
C ILE A 702 -0.54 -12.82 0.78
N ARG A 703 -0.32 -12.83 -0.54
CA ARG A 703 -0.82 -13.86 -1.46
C ARG A 703 0.26 -14.12 -2.49
N ILE A 704 0.54 -15.39 -2.79
CA ILE A 704 1.54 -15.79 -3.80
C ILE A 704 0.86 -16.77 -4.74
N GLU A 705 0.92 -16.50 -6.04
CA GLU A 705 0.17 -17.24 -7.05
C GLU A 705 1.07 -17.73 -8.17
N ASP A 706 0.73 -18.89 -8.74
CA ASP A 706 1.30 -19.39 -9.99
C ASP A 706 0.23 -20.07 -10.87
N ASP A 707 0.42 -20.01 -12.18
CA ASP A 707 -0.45 -20.61 -13.20
C ASP A 707 0.05 -22.02 -13.55
N ILE A 708 -0.80 -23.03 -13.38
CA ILE A 708 -0.42 -24.45 -13.46
C ILE A 708 -1.15 -25.13 -14.62
N LEU A 709 -0.39 -25.70 -15.55
CA LEU A 709 -0.87 -26.60 -16.61
C LEU A 709 -0.75 -28.06 -16.13
N VAL A 710 -1.83 -28.83 -16.21
CA VAL A 710 -1.79 -30.29 -15.99
C VAL A 710 -1.17 -30.98 -17.21
N THR A 711 -0.21 -31.88 -16.99
CA THR A 711 0.47 -32.67 -18.03
C THR A 711 0.24 -34.17 -17.79
N GLU A 712 0.55 -35.02 -18.78
CA GLU A 712 0.34 -36.48 -18.68
C GLU A 712 1.04 -37.12 -17.47
N GLY A 713 2.20 -36.60 -17.08
CA GLY A 713 2.98 -37.08 -15.93
C GLY A 713 2.84 -36.26 -14.64
N GLY A 714 2.02 -35.20 -14.61
CA GLY A 714 1.96 -34.27 -13.48
C GLY A 714 1.49 -32.88 -13.88
N HIS A 715 2.39 -31.89 -13.79
CA HIS A 715 2.10 -30.50 -14.10
C HIS A 715 3.30 -29.76 -14.73
N GLN A 716 3.04 -28.55 -15.22
CA GLN A 716 4.01 -27.51 -15.54
C GLN A 716 3.54 -26.21 -14.88
N ASN A 717 4.33 -25.65 -13.96
CA ASN A 717 4.16 -24.27 -13.51
C ASN A 717 4.63 -23.34 -14.64
N LEU A 718 3.71 -22.58 -15.21
CA LEU A 718 3.94 -21.70 -16.36
C LEU A 718 4.67 -20.41 -15.93
N THR A 719 4.32 -19.87 -14.77
CA THR A 719 4.81 -18.60 -14.22
C THR A 719 6.09 -18.72 -13.38
N ALA A 720 6.70 -19.91 -13.35
CA ALA A 720 7.88 -20.24 -12.53
C ALA A 720 9.11 -19.34 -12.73
N GLU A 721 9.22 -18.61 -13.85
CA GLU A 721 10.27 -17.61 -14.11
C GLU A 721 10.11 -16.30 -13.30
N ILE A 722 8.95 -16.07 -12.70
CA ILE A 722 8.63 -14.82 -11.99
C ILE A 722 9.01 -14.98 -10.50
N PRO A 723 9.79 -14.05 -9.91
CA PRO A 723 10.23 -14.15 -8.51
C PRO A 723 9.08 -14.43 -7.53
N ARG A 724 9.36 -15.33 -6.57
CA ARG A 724 8.35 -15.83 -5.61
C ARG A 724 8.90 -16.26 -4.25
N THR A 725 10.20 -16.57 -4.14
CA THR A 725 10.88 -16.63 -2.84
C THR A 725 11.23 -15.21 -2.40
N LEU A 726 11.32 -14.97 -1.08
CA LEU A 726 11.63 -13.64 -0.56
C LEU A 726 12.98 -13.11 -1.10
N ASP A 727 14.01 -13.95 -1.10
CA ASP A 727 15.35 -13.60 -1.58
C ASP A 727 15.34 -13.24 -3.08
N ALA A 728 14.54 -13.94 -3.89
CA ALA A 728 14.40 -13.65 -5.33
C ALA A 728 13.63 -12.35 -5.58
N VAL A 729 12.64 -12.03 -4.75
CA VAL A 729 11.90 -10.77 -4.82
C VAL A 729 12.79 -9.60 -4.38
N GLU A 730 13.54 -9.72 -3.29
CA GLU A 730 14.56 -8.73 -2.91
C GLU A 730 15.62 -8.56 -4.01
N ALA A 731 16.11 -9.65 -4.61
CA ALA A 731 17.09 -9.61 -5.70
C ALA A 731 16.53 -9.08 -7.03
N ALA A 732 15.21 -8.96 -7.18
CA ALA A 732 14.56 -8.27 -8.28
C ALA A 732 14.37 -6.78 -7.99
N ALA A 733 13.96 -6.41 -6.78
CA ALA A 733 13.81 -5.02 -6.34
C ALA A 733 15.14 -4.26 -6.15
N ARG A 734 16.28 -4.97 -6.11
CA ARG A 734 17.64 -4.38 -6.05
C ARG A 734 18.23 -4.02 -7.43
N ARG A 735 17.57 -4.32 -8.55
CA ARG A 735 18.09 -4.16 -9.92
C ARG A 735 17.70 -2.83 -10.57
#